data_AF-A0A0B9G6S5-F1
#
_entry.id   AF-A0A0B9G6S5-F1
#
_cell.length_a   1.000
_cell.length_b   1.000
_cell.length_c   1.000
_cell.angle_alpha   90.00
_cell.angle_beta   90.00
_cell.angle_gamma   90.00
#
_symmetry.space_group_name_H-M   'P 1'
#
loop_
_entity.id
_entity.type
_entity.pdbx_description
1 polymer ?
#
loop_
_entity_poly.entity_id
_entity_poly.type
_entity_poly.pdbx_seq_one_letter_code
_entity_poly.pdbx_strand_id
1 'polypeptide(L)'
;MNNAVGKKNTPSPSKRSRYRYVRLLAYGVFFIVFTIVVFAVLIPPWLASKGIEINAISGIHIGKRIQIDRVSIAVNKTAITIRQLTLEHFSDDQSAISTSSWRLVSPHTVVRLAPEIQHILKPHGITINDISFSNVNFNLTDLSAPYVFSAHSQRASVTLENTSGNRIDQQVNNLQLVLTTDPFVTLTGIIDDAKLNVFMPQDIGQNIYPIGLKKGHFSLSWQDGQIPLAVHLDALIPQWETVIDNFEQIGHDIALTVDLNQPSQSMRFQADKLRFAQPADLPEFLEKPDDTHEGLHLGHAIANLAQLPLKHLKVSHFTYGNLIMDAKLVLDTPRVRQSRPDKQAKLRLIGKALGPEQPYDIDVLIKHRTLEEAKFTGKVTGPKGNQLDCNADISFISPLPKLFRCEANFKHTRDLTDRLKLYDIPSAKLAKPIIISARQKSLTFKNGSPKGNSDPFHFHDVEHVRYAINVALPEQVNVELNRFSFQHAVLAPKATSKSSLKILELNTDGSLIFNADYRDGNLVLGLDKSSEQLRFRNDQLGFDVKLDFSALHCLIPFIDSDKALQCHAKSIIDASIPQLFPAEAVTIQGSRIKTVTEGKWSDNQIEIQLNDIRLSIDKIRVEQRGEWLEADAENITIEAQMVTIKQDFKLNKTTGLFISTDINHPIIVNADNLVALKLITPDHTSETEIAAIVQKENINQLPVQRYSGQLAARLSPLDVKLAMKPGLTNEFLLTTGYQVTITVNQNNQRLPGLMTNGVLTVDPVRSSFKGEILNKRHTKLFVYTIEYLISQQQANIELHRNDIPFSSKQSLKKHYLPKLPLDHDIHSGSLGFEANLTLRGDQWSGQISLFTHNLSGYVHDIHFADLNVSLSIDISNHGVRSRQPISLHVSYLHAGILLENLYAMLEFDSQKPIYKLHRAKAYLLGGDINVHNIASDSLSNIPTVPIQVHGIKLPKLIEAVAADDIEMSGVVDGLLPFGIKDSAPIIEDGQLHARYPGGILKYKEGSTIDQNVEAAGENSLLVVSKILKNYNYHSLIVNLDYSKEGQLSARSHFKGRNPDVLSGRPINLNLSIEENIPALLKTLNMINSKKLENMFLKQIGVDK
;
A
#
# COMPACT_ATOMS: atom_id res chain seq x y z
N MET A 1 -45.57 -24.74 -105.51
CA MET A 1 -46.77 -25.59 -105.46
C MET A 1 -47.99 -24.69 -105.34
N ASN A 2 -48.89 -24.79 -106.33
CA ASN A 2 -50.36 -24.60 -106.33
C ASN A 2 -50.95 -23.52 -105.40
N ASN A 3 -51.86 -22.62 -105.75
CA ASN A 3 -52.93 -22.44 -106.75
C ASN A 3 -53.59 -21.09 -106.31
N ALA A 4 -54.34 -20.26 -107.03
CA ALA A 4 -54.91 -20.27 -108.37
C ALA A 4 -55.60 -18.91 -108.61
N VAL A 5 -55.57 -18.45 -109.88
CA VAL A 5 -56.64 -17.76 -110.66
C VAL A 5 -57.06 -16.35 -110.20
N GLY A 6 -57.05 -15.27 -111.00
CA GLY A 6 -57.17 -15.04 -112.46
C GLY A 6 -58.19 -13.89 -112.63
N LYS A 7 -58.25 -13.01 -113.65
CA LYS A 7 -57.70 -12.92 -115.00
C LYS A 7 -57.93 -11.48 -115.54
N LYS A 8 -56.96 -11.00 -116.32
CA LYS A 8 -57.04 -10.31 -117.63
C LYS A 8 -57.99 -9.11 -117.85
N ASN A 9 -57.40 -8.01 -118.32
CA ASN A 9 -57.48 -7.64 -119.74
C ASN A 9 -56.37 -6.63 -120.13
N THR A 10 -55.54 -7.02 -121.10
CA THR A 10 -54.75 -6.12 -121.96
C THR A 10 -55.67 -5.58 -123.06
N PRO A 11 -55.36 -4.40 -123.63
CA PRO A 11 -54.76 -4.44 -124.96
C PRO A 11 -53.63 -3.41 -125.17
N SER A 12 -52.70 -3.80 -126.06
CA SER A 12 -51.69 -2.96 -126.74
C SER A 12 -52.21 -2.64 -128.15
N PRO A 13 -51.55 -1.83 -129.00
CA PRO A 13 -50.71 -0.65 -128.78
C PRO A 13 -51.21 0.56 -129.62
N SER A 14 -50.73 1.77 -129.32
CA SER A 14 -50.59 2.80 -130.37
C SER A 14 -49.30 3.60 -130.17
N LYS A 15 -48.52 3.73 -131.26
CA LYS A 15 -47.29 4.53 -131.34
C LYS A 15 -47.58 6.00 -131.04
N ARG A 16 -46.74 6.65 -130.23
CA ARG A 16 -46.58 8.12 -130.26
C ARG A 16 -45.19 8.60 -129.84
N SER A 17 -44.86 9.78 -130.35
CA SER A 17 -43.55 10.35 -130.64
C SER A 17 -42.77 10.93 -129.44
N ARG A 18 -41.44 11.03 -129.67
CA ARG A 18 -40.43 11.87 -129.00
C ARG A 18 -41.02 13.15 -128.38
N TYR A 19 -41.01 13.28 -127.04
CA TYR A 19 -40.95 14.54 -126.23
C TYR A 19 -41.19 14.36 -124.70
N ARG A 20 -41.19 13.13 -124.14
CA ARG A 20 -41.48 12.88 -122.70
C ARG A 20 -40.29 12.47 -121.81
N TYR A 21 -39.21 11.92 -122.37
CA TYR A 21 -38.12 11.34 -121.56
C TYR A 21 -37.17 12.37 -120.93
N VAL A 22 -37.02 13.56 -121.52
CA VAL A 22 -36.15 14.63 -120.98
C VAL A 22 -36.83 15.39 -119.82
N ARG A 23 -38.18 15.42 -119.76
CA ARG A 23 -38.91 16.04 -118.64
C ARG A 23 -38.93 15.16 -117.38
N LEU A 24 -39.05 13.84 -117.49
CA LEU A 24 -39.10 12.94 -116.32
C LEU A 24 -37.75 12.82 -115.59
N LEU A 25 -36.63 12.86 -116.32
CA LEU A 25 -35.29 12.89 -115.72
C LEU A 25 -34.97 14.26 -115.10
N ALA A 26 -35.43 15.35 -115.72
CA ALA A 26 -35.34 16.69 -115.13
C ALA A 26 -36.22 16.84 -113.89
N TYR A 27 -37.46 16.32 -113.85
CA TYR A 27 -38.31 16.35 -112.66
C TYR A 27 -37.81 15.38 -111.57
N GLY A 28 -37.19 14.25 -111.91
CA GLY A 28 -36.59 13.35 -110.93
C GLY A 28 -35.35 13.95 -110.25
N VAL A 29 -34.46 14.57 -111.04
CA VAL A 29 -33.30 15.29 -110.49
C VAL A 29 -33.76 16.57 -109.76
N PHE A 30 -34.75 17.29 -110.28
CA PHE A 30 -35.30 18.46 -109.60
C PHE A 30 -36.03 18.06 -108.32
N PHE A 31 -36.73 16.93 -108.25
CA PHE A 31 -37.37 16.46 -107.02
C PHE A 31 -36.33 15.96 -106.01
N ILE A 32 -35.27 15.26 -106.43
CA ILE A 32 -34.18 14.85 -105.53
C ILE A 32 -33.40 16.08 -105.03
N VAL A 33 -33.04 17.02 -105.91
CA VAL A 33 -32.38 18.27 -105.54
C VAL A 33 -33.31 19.14 -104.69
N PHE A 34 -34.60 19.25 -105.01
CA PHE A 34 -35.59 19.98 -104.21
C PHE A 34 -35.81 19.30 -102.86
N THR A 35 -35.84 17.96 -102.77
CA THR A 35 -35.98 17.27 -101.48
C THR A 35 -34.71 17.40 -100.64
N ILE A 36 -33.52 17.30 -101.25
CA ILE A 36 -32.23 17.54 -100.58
C ILE A 36 -32.10 19.01 -100.14
N VAL A 37 -32.53 19.97 -100.97
CA VAL A 37 -32.52 21.40 -100.64
C VAL A 37 -33.57 21.72 -99.60
N VAL A 38 -34.78 21.15 -99.65
CA VAL A 38 -35.82 21.30 -98.63
C VAL A 38 -35.36 20.71 -97.30
N PHE A 39 -34.72 19.53 -97.29
CA PHE A 39 -34.11 18.98 -96.09
C PHE A 39 -32.90 19.80 -95.60
N ALA A 40 -32.05 20.32 -96.51
CA ALA A 40 -30.92 21.17 -96.16
C ALA A 40 -31.31 22.61 -95.74
N VAL A 41 -32.52 23.08 -96.09
CA VAL A 41 -33.01 24.44 -95.78
C VAL A 41 -34.06 24.45 -94.66
N LEU A 42 -34.89 23.42 -94.50
CA LEU A 42 -35.90 23.35 -93.43
C LEU A 42 -35.44 22.61 -92.17
N ILE A 43 -34.58 21.58 -92.29
CA ILE A 43 -34.09 20.88 -91.08
C ILE A 43 -33.25 21.81 -90.21
N PRO A 44 -32.28 22.61 -90.71
CA PRO A 44 -31.45 23.43 -89.83
C PRO A 44 -32.25 24.49 -89.05
N PRO A 45 -33.22 25.24 -89.62
CA PRO A 45 -34.07 26.15 -88.85
C PRO A 45 -34.99 25.44 -87.86
N TRP A 46 -35.51 24.25 -88.21
CA TRP A 46 -36.34 23.45 -87.30
C TRP A 46 -35.53 22.90 -86.13
N LEU A 47 -34.35 22.35 -86.38
CA LEU A 47 -33.39 21.95 -85.35
C LEU A 47 -32.98 23.15 -84.49
N ALA A 48 -32.71 24.31 -85.09
CA ALA A 48 -32.37 25.54 -84.35
C ALA A 48 -33.54 26.01 -83.46
N SER A 49 -34.79 25.88 -83.91
CA SER A 49 -35.99 26.15 -83.08
C SER A 49 -36.13 25.20 -81.88
N LYS A 50 -35.49 24.03 -81.95
CA LYS A 50 -35.38 23.04 -80.86
C LYS A 50 -34.04 23.15 -80.10
N GLY A 51 -33.27 24.20 -80.35
CA GLY A 51 -31.99 24.46 -79.69
C GLY A 51 -30.82 23.62 -80.23
N ILE A 52 -30.96 22.94 -81.35
CA ILE A 52 -29.94 22.07 -81.96
C ILE A 52 -29.36 22.76 -83.22
N GLU A 53 -28.09 23.10 -83.22
CA GLU A 53 -27.38 23.71 -84.36
C GLU A 53 -26.31 22.75 -84.89
N ILE A 54 -26.30 22.45 -86.18
CA ILE A 54 -25.23 21.64 -86.77
C ILE A 54 -24.09 22.59 -87.19
N ASN A 55 -22.99 22.56 -86.44
CA ASN A 55 -21.86 23.47 -86.62
C ASN A 55 -20.94 23.05 -87.78
N ALA A 56 -20.71 21.75 -87.95
CA ALA A 56 -19.89 21.22 -89.04
C ALA A 56 -20.14 19.73 -89.26
N ILE A 57 -20.16 19.30 -90.52
CA ILE A 57 -20.12 17.89 -90.91
C ILE A 57 -19.02 17.74 -91.96
N SER A 58 -18.03 16.87 -91.75
CA SER A 58 -16.93 16.66 -92.69
C SER A 58 -16.58 15.18 -92.84
N GLY A 59 -16.14 14.78 -94.05
CA GLY A 59 -15.69 13.42 -94.34
C GLY A 59 -16.81 12.38 -94.33
N ILE A 60 -17.92 12.66 -95.05
CA ILE A 60 -19.03 11.71 -95.19
C ILE A 60 -18.65 10.66 -96.23
N HIS A 61 -18.52 9.40 -95.79
CA HIS A 61 -18.25 8.24 -96.62
C HIS A 61 -19.49 7.33 -96.63
N ILE A 62 -20.11 7.16 -97.79
CA ILE A 62 -21.30 6.33 -97.97
C ILE A 62 -20.88 5.05 -98.71
N GLY A 63 -20.67 3.96 -97.96
CA GLY A 63 -20.30 2.64 -98.49
C GLY A 63 -21.18 1.52 -97.92
N LYS A 64 -20.62 0.34 -97.59
CA LYS A 64 -21.34 -0.73 -96.85
C LYS A 64 -21.79 -0.30 -95.44
N ARG A 65 -21.21 0.79 -94.91
CA ARG A 65 -21.60 1.49 -93.69
C ARG A 65 -21.57 2.99 -93.99
N ILE A 66 -22.41 3.76 -93.30
CA ILE A 66 -22.37 5.23 -93.34
C ILE A 66 -21.38 5.66 -92.26
N GLN A 67 -20.29 6.32 -92.66
CA GLN A 67 -19.29 6.86 -91.75
C GLN A 67 -19.14 8.37 -91.97
N ILE A 68 -19.01 9.12 -90.89
CA ILE A 68 -18.75 10.56 -90.91
C ILE A 68 -17.51 10.82 -90.06
N ASP A 69 -16.45 11.35 -90.66
CA ASP A 69 -15.19 11.57 -89.95
C ASP A 69 -15.32 12.57 -88.80
N ARG A 70 -16.15 13.61 -88.96
CA ARG A 70 -16.45 14.55 -87.88
C ARG A 70 -17.85 15.15 -88.02
N VAL A 71 -18.62 15.13 -86.93
CA VAL A 71 -19.89 15.83 -86.77
C VAL A 71 -19.78 16.72 -85.55
N SER A 72 -20.05 18.02 -85.71
CA SER A 72 -20.10 18.99 -84.62
C SER A 72 -21.51 19.57 -84.54
N ILE A 73 -22.16 19.45 -83.39
CA ILE A 73 -23.53 19.89 -83.13
C ILE A 73 -23.50 20.73 -81.85
N ALA A 74 -24.19 21.87 -81.80
CA ALA A 74 -24.52 22.53 -80.55
C ALA A 74 -25.93 22.15 -80.12
N VAL A 75 -26.14 21.81 -78.85
CA VAL A 75 -27.47 21.62 -78.25
C VAL A 75 -27.58 22.58 -77.07
N ASN A 76 -28.48 23.57 -77.13
CA ASN A 76 -28.58 24.66 -76.15
C ASN A 76 -27.18 25.24 -75.80
N LYS A 77 -26.42 25.63 -76.83
CA LYS A 77 -25.05 26.16 -76.74
C LYS A 77 -23.98 25.20 -76.19
N THR A 78 -24.31 23.93 -75.89
CA THR A 78 -23.34 22.87 -75.56
C THR A 78 -22.85 22.22 -76.84
N ALA A 79 -21.56 22.36 -77.16
CA ALA A 79 -20.99 21.83 -78.40
C ALA A 79 -20.53 20.37 -78.23
N ILE A 80 -21.11 19.48 -79.03
CA ILE A 80 -20.82 18.05 -79.10
C ILE A 80 -20.09 17.79 -80.41
N THR A 81 -18.81 17.40 -80.34
CA THR A 81 -17.99 16.98 -81.49
C THR A 81 -17.79 15.47 -81.47
N ILE A 82 -18.38 14.78 -82.42
CA ILE A 82 -18.30 13.33 -82.62
C ILE A 82 -17.29 13.06 -83.73
N ARG A 83 -16.30 12.18 -83.51
CA ARG A 83 -15.31 11.80 -84.53
C ARG A 83 -15.53 10.36 -84.96
N GLN A 84 -15.42 10.10 -86.26
CA GLN A 84 -15.62 8.77 -86.87
C GLN A 84 -16.97 8.14 -86.49
N LEU A 85 -18.04 8.93 -86.63
CA LEU A 85 -19.41 8.48 -86.38
C LEU A 85 -19.81 7.44 -87.41
N THR A 86 -20.18 6.25 -86.97
CA THR A 86 -20.66 5.17 -87.82
C THR A 86 -22.09 4.81 -87.45
N LEU A 87 -22.93 4.59 -88.46
CA LEU A 87 -24.28 4.06 -88.26
C LEU A 87 -24.25 2.54 -88.50
N GLU A 88 -24.57 1.77 -87.47
CA GLU A 88 -24.63 0.31 -87.52
C GLU A 88 -26.03 -0.18 -87.18
N HIS A 89 -26.48 -1.24 -87.85
CA HIS A 89 -27.72 -1.94 -87.49
C HIS A 89 -27.36 -3.05 -86.50
N PHE A 90 -27.96 -3.03 -85.32
CA PHE A 90 -27.65 -3.94 -84.21
C PHE A 90 -28.88 -4.75 -83.81
N SER A 91 -28.73 -6.07 -83.69
CA SER A 91 -29.78 -7.01 -83.26
C SER A 91 -29.27 -7.73 -82.01
N ASP A 92 -30.02 -7.62 -80.92
CA ASP A 92 -29.69 -8.26 -79.64
C ASP A 92 -30.97 -8.81 -79.02
N ASP A 93 -31.08 -10.14 -79.02
CA ASP A 93 -32.26 -10.87 -78.57
C ASP A 93 -32.42 -10.84 -77.02
N GLN A 94 -31.41 -10.32 -76.29
CA GLN A 94 -31.43 -10.17 -74.82
C GLN A 94 -31.62 -8.72 -74.35
N SER A 95 -31.77 -7.76 -75.27
CA SER A 95 -31.97 -6.35 -74.96
C SER A 95 -33.32 -6.10 -74.26
N ALA A 96 -33.29 -5.43 -73.10
CA ALA A 96 -34.51 -5.07 -72.35
C ALA A 96 -35.34 -3.96 -73.01
N ILE A 97 -34.81 -3.29 -74.05
CA ILE A 97 -35.40 -2.08 -74.64
C ILE A 97 -35.92 -2.33 -76.07
N SER A 98 -35.21 -3.10 -76.92
CA SER A 98 -35.66 -3.48 -78.28
C SER A 98 -34.74 -4.54 -78.89
N THR A 99 -35.31 -5.50 -79.65
CA THR A 99 -34.60 -6.60 -80.33
C THR A 99 -33.89 -6.16 -81.63
N SER A 100 -34.23 -4.99 -82.18
CA SER A 100 -33.54 -4.39 -83.34
C SER A 100 -33.41 -2.88 -83.15
N SER A 101 -32.18 -2.36 -83.18
CA SER A 101 -31.93 -0.92 -83.04
C SER A 101 -30.85 -0.42 -84.00
N TRP A 102 -30.93 0.88 -84.32
CA TRP A 102 -29.88 1.58 -85.03
C TRP A 102 -28.94 2.21 -84.00
N ARG A 103 -27.66 1.88 -84.10
CA ARG A 103 -26.61 2.33 -83.18
C ARG A 103 -25.71 3.32 -83.89
N LEU A 104 -25.52 4.47 -83.25
CA LEU A 104 -24.48 5.42 -83.64
C LEU A 104 -23.25 5.13 -82.78
N VAL A 105 -22.17 4.66 -83.42
CA VAL A 105 -20.91 4.32 -82.74
C VAL A 105 -19.85 5.36 -83.06
N SER A 106 -19.14 5.82 -82.04
CA SER A 106 -18.07 6.81 -82.16
C SER A 106 -16.89 6.42 -81.25
N PRO A 107 -15.67 6.21 -81.79
CA PRO A 107 -14.50 5.93 -80.98
C PRO A 107 -14.12 7.11 -80.08
N HIS A 108 -14.41 8.36 -80.49
CA HIS A 108 -14.11 9.56 -79.71
C HIS A 108 -15.19 10.64 -79.88
N THR A 109 -15.83 11.00 -78.77
CA THR A 109 -16.81 12.09 -78.70
C THR A 109 -16.36 13.11 -77.65
N VAL A 110 -16.38 14.39 -77.99
CA VAL A 110 -15.98 15.49 -77.10
C VAL A 110 -17.17 16.40 -76.88
N VAL A 111 -17.47 16.71 -75.62
CA VAL A 111 -18.57 17.60 -75.22
C VAL A 111 -17.99 18.81 -74.50
N ARG A 112 -18.24 19.99 -75.07
CA ARG A 112 -17.95 21.29 -74.47
C ARG A 112 -19.24 21.89 -73.95
N LEU A 113 -19.33 22.06 -72.64
CA LEU A 113 -20.50 22.61 -71.96
C LEU A 113 -20.81 24.04 -72.41
N ALA A 114 -22.08 24.44 -72.31
CA ALA A 114 -22.51 25.80 -72.62
C ALA A 114 -21.77 26.86 -71.78
N PRO A 115 -21.46 28.05 -72.33
CA PRO A 115 -20.79 29.13 -71.60
C PRO A 115 -21.53 29.56 -70.33
N GLU A 116 -22.85 29.43 -70.31
CA GLU A 116 -23.71 29.71 -69.15
C GLU A 116 -23.38 28.79 -67.97
N ILE A 117 -23.15 27.50 -68.23
CA ILE A 117 -22.74 26.52 -67.21
C ILE A 117 -21.34 26.85 -66.70
N GLN A 118 -20.41 27.21 -67.59
CA GLN A 118 -19.07 27.64 -67.19
C GLN A 118 -19.10 28.94 -66.38
N HIS A 119 -19.97 29.89 -66.71
CA HIS A 119 -20.13 31.14 -65.97
C HIS A 119 -20.75 30.96 -64.58
N ILE A 120 -21.60 29.94 -64.41
CA ILE A 120 -22.15 29.57 -63.08
C ILE A 120 -21.07 28.93 -62.20
N LEU A 121 -20.18 28.11 -62.77
CA LEU A 121 -19.18 27.37 -62.01
C LEU A 121 -17.94 28.21 -61.65
N LYS A 122 -17.60 29.20 -62.49
CA LYS A 122 -16.41 30.04 -62.31
C LYS A 122 -16.38 30.87 -61.01
N PRO A 123 -17.48 31.51 -60.54
CA PRO A 123 -17.57 32.14 -59.23
C PRO A 123 -17.34 31.18 -58.05
N HIS A 124 -17.62 29.89 -58.25
CA HIS A 124 -17.37 28.83 -57.28
C HIS A 124 -15.97 28.21 -57.41
N GLY A 125 -15.10 28.79 -58.25
CA GLY A 125 -13.70 28.41 -58.37
C GLY A 125 -13.43 27.14 -59.16
N ILE A 126 -14.38 26.71 -59.99
CA ILE A 126 -14.28 25.50 -60.80
C ILE A 126 -14.44 25.85 -62.28
N THR A 127 -13.45 25.50 -63.09
CA THR A 127 -13.55 25.55 -64.55
C THR A 127 -13.54 24.12 -65.09
N ILE A 128 -14.53 23.77 -65.93
CA ILE A 128 -14.65 22.43 -66.51
C ILE A 128 -14.19 22.48 -67.98
N ASN A 129 -13.15 21.72 -68.30
CA ASN A 129 -12.68 21.56 -69.68
C ASN A 129 -13.57 20.61 -70.49
N ASP A 130 -13.20 20.36 -71.74
CA ASP A 130 -13.97 19.48 -72.63
C ASP A 130 -14.07 18.05 -72.04
N ILE A 131 -15.29 17.51 -72.00
CA ILE A 131 -15.55 16.14 -71.55
C ILE A 131 -15.30 15.20 -72.73
N SER A 132 -14.32 14.33 -72.61
CA SER A 132 -13.96 13.35 -73.63
C SER A 132 -14.56 11.99 -73.30
N PHE A 133 -15.24 11.39 -74.27
CA PHE A 133 -15.83 10.05 -74.18
C PHE A 133 -15.18 9.15 -75.24
N SER A 134 -14.81 7.93 -74.85
CA SER A 134 -14.25 6.91 -75.75
C SER A 134 -15.21 5.75 -75.98
N ASN A 135 -15.30 5.28 -77.22
CA ASN A 135 -16.15 4.16 -77.64
C ASN A 135 -17.62 4.36 -77.21
N VAL A 136 -18.17 5.50 -77.62
CA VAL A 136 -19.54 5.90 -77.34
C VAL A 136 -20.50 5.22 -78.29
N ASN A 137 -21.61 4.78 -77.75
CA ASN A 137 -22.67 4.09 -78.43
C ASN A 137 -23.99 4.74 -78.07
N PHE A 138 -24.63 5.39 -79.05
CA PHE A 138 -25.97 5.93 -78.87
C PHE A 138 -26.96 4.98 -79.51
N ASN A 139 -27.87 4.43 -78.71
CA ASN A 139 -28.94 3.57 -79.19
C ASN A 139 -30.22 4.41 -79.32
N LEU A 140 -30.79 4.41 -80.52
CA LEU A 140 -32.04 5.06 -80.86
C LEU A 140 -33.10 3.96 -80.98
N THR A 141 -33.87 3.73 -79.91
CA THR A 141 -34.75 2.56 -79.82
C THR A 141 -36.19 2.84 -80.26
N ASP A 142 -36.68 4.07 -80.09
CA ASP A 142 -37.99 4.51 -80.60
C ASP A 142 -38.01 6.04 -80.75
N LEU A 143 -38.52 6.54 -81.88
CA LEU A 143 -38.65 7.98 -82.16
C LEU A 143 -40.08 8.49 -81.87
N SER A 144 -40.92 7.67 -81.23
CA SER A 144 -42.25 8.05 -80.74
C SER A 144 -42.21 8.49 -79.26
N ALA A 145 -43.15 9.36 -78.87
CA ALA A 145 -43.22 9.83 -77.49
C ALA A 145 -43.75 8.71 -76.57
N PRO A 146 -43.14 8.49 -75.38
CA PRO A 146 -42.06 9.28 -74.79
C PRO A 146 -40.68 8.96 -75.37
N TYR A 147 -39.89 10.00 -75.60
CA TYR A 147 -38.56 9.83 -76.19
C TYR A 147 -37.61 9.22 -75.15
N VAL A 148 -36.99 8.10 -75.50
CA VAL A 148 -35.97 7.42 -74.69
C VAL A 148 -34.67 7.40 -75.46
N PHE A 149 -33.64 8.05 -74.91
CA PHE A 149 -32.29 8.04 -75.47
C PHE A 149 -31.37 7.29 -74.52
N SER A 150 -30.66 6.27 -75.02
CA SER A 150 -29.63 5.58 -74.24
C SER A 150 -28.26 5.75 -74.87
N ALA A 151 -27.27 6.05 -74.03
CA ALA A 151 -25.88 6.21 -74.42
C ALA A 151 -24.98 5.37 -73.53
N HIS A 152 -24.04 4.64 -74.12
CA HIS A 152 -23.04 3.87 -73.40
C HIS A 152 -21.63 4.30 -73.84
N SER A 153 -20.78 4.65 -72.88
CA SER A 153 -19.37 5.00 -73.09
C SER A 153 -18.47 4.10 -72.27
N GLN A 154 -17.44 3.53 -72.89
CA GLN A 154 -16.46 2.70 -72.17
C GLN A 154 -15.63 3.53 -71.19
N ARG A 155 -15.33 4.79 -71.53
CA ARG A 155 -14.63 5.71 -70.64
C ARG A 155 -15.08 7.14 -70.92
N ALA A 156 -15.32 7.90 -69.87
CA ALA A 156 -15.51 9.33 -69.91
C ALA A 156 -14.43 9.98 -69.03
N SER A 157 -13.79 11.02 -69.51
CA SER A 157 -12.76 11.76 -68.78
C SER A 157 -12.97 13.25 -68.93
N VAL A 158 -12.81 13.99 -67.84
CA VAL A 158 -12.89 15.45 -67.84
C VAL A 158 -11.78 16.00 -66.95
N THR A 159 -11.13 17.07 -67.40
CA THR A 159 -10.16 17.80 -66.58
C THR A 159 -10.87 19.01 -65.96
N LEU A 160 -10.84 19.09 -64.64
CA LEU A 160 -11.28 20.26 -63.89
C LEU A 160 -10.08 21.18 -63.65
N GLU A 161 -10.30 22.48 -63.60
CA GLU A 161 -9.26 23.46 -63.30
C GLU A 161 -9.73 24.32 -62.12
N ASN A 162 -8.89 24.41 -61.08
CA ASN A 162 -9.17 25.21 -59.90
C ASN A 162 -8.83 26.70 -60.11
N THR A 163 -9.08 27.54 -59.11
CA THR A 163 -8.78 28.99 -59.13
C THR A 163 -7.30 29.33 -59.34
N SER A 164 -6.40 28.38 -59.08
CA SER A 164 -4.95 28.53 -59.22
C SER A 164 -4.38 27.96 -60.53
N GLY A 165 -5.21 27.37 -61.39
CA GLY A 165 -4.80 26.78 -62.67
C GLY A 165 -4.36 25.31 -62.62
N ASN A 166 -4.51 24.62 -61.48
CA ASN A 166 -4.19 23.19 -61.39
C ASN A 166 -5.23 22.37 -62.14
N ARG A 167 -4.74 21.47 -63.00
CA ARG A 167 -5.55 20.53 -63.77
C ARG A 167 -5.76 19.24 -62.99
N ILE A 168 -7.02 18.92 -62.74
CA ILE A 168 -7.48 17.82 -61.88
C ILE A 168 -8.34 16.90 -62.71
N ASP A 169 -7.77 15.77 -63.13
CA ASP A 169 -8.45 14.82 -64.00
C ASP A 169 -9.48 13.99 -63.23
N GLN A 170 -10.63 13.78 -63.87
CA GLN A 170 -11.70 12.90 -63.42
C GLN A 170 -11.91 11.82 -64.49
N GLN A 171 -12.15 10.59 -64.06
CA GLN A 171 -12.37 9.47 -64.97
C GLN A 171 -13.55 8.62 -64.51
N VAL A 172 -14.40 8.25 -65.46
CA VAL A 172 -15.52 7.33 -65.27
C VAL A 172 -15.41 6.22 -66.32
N ASN A 173 -15.51 4.96 -65.91
CA ASN A 173 -15.44 3.79 -66.76
C ASN A 173 -16.83 3.13 -66.86
N ASN A 174 -17.17 2.65 -68.06
CA ASN A 174 -18.47 2.03 -68.40
C ASN A 174 -19.67 2.87 -67.92
N LEU A 175 -19.78 4.09 -68.46
CA LEU A 175 -20.89 4.99 -68.19
C LEU A 175 -22.05 4.65 -69.11
N GLN A 176 -23.19 4.28 -68.53
CA GLN A 176 -24.48 4.18 -69.21
C GLN A 176 -25.35 5.37 -68.80
N LEU A 177 -26.00 6.00 -69.75
CA LEU A 177 -26.92 7.12 -69.55
C LEU A 177 -28.23 6.79 -70.24
N VAL A 178 -29.35 7.06 -69.58
CA VAL A 178 -30.69 6.96 -70.16
C VAL A 178 -31.44 8.26 -69.86
N LEU A 179 -31.88 8.94 -70.91
CA LEU A 179 -32.71 10.15 -70.83
C LEU A 179 -34.14 9.79 -71.24
N THR A 180 -35.11 10.07 -70.37
CA THR A 180 -36.55 9.90 -70.64
C THR A 180 -37.25 11.25 -70.57
N THR A 181 -38.34 11.45 -71.32
CA THR A 181 -39.05 12.75 -71.38
C THR A 181 -40.43 12.78 -70.70
N ASP A 182 -40.95 11.66 -70.21
CA ASP A 182 -42.29 11.53 -69.62
C ASP A 182 -42.21 10.75 -68.29
N PRO A 183 -42.89 11.17 -67.21
CA PRO A 183 -43.69 12.40 -67.03
C PRO A 183 -42.85 13.68 -66.97
N PHE A 184 -41.54 13.56 -66.74
CA PHE A 184 -40.59 14.67 -66.68
C PHE A 184 -39.30 14.30 -67.41
N VAL A 185 -38.55 15.29 -67.86
CA VAL A 185 -37.19 15.06 -68.37
C VAL A 185 -36.36 14.47 -67.22
N THR A 186 -35.88 13.25 -67.37
CA THR A 186 -35.12 12.54 -66.34
C THR A 186 -33.89 11.90 -66.96
N LEU A 187 -32.72 12.25 -66.45
CA LEU A 187 -31.44 11.65 -66.79
C LEU A 187 -31.07 10.66 -65.69
N THR A 188 -31.03 9.38 -66.04
CA THR A 188 -30.51 8.33 -65.18
C THR A 188 -29.17 7.86 -65.72
N GLY A 189 -28.28 7.42 -64.84
CA GLY A 189 -27.02 6.85 -65.27
C GLY A 189 -26.52 5.76 -64.34
N ILE A 190 -25.77 4.83 -64.93
CA ILE A 190 -25.10 3.72 -64.26
C ILE A 190 -23.61 3.82 -64.57
N ILE A 191 -22.78 3.65 -63.54
CA ILE A 191 -21.34 3.75 -63.60
C ILE A 191 -20.76 2.49 -62.95
N ASP A 192 -19.96 1.69 -63.66
CA ASP A 192 -19.32 0.53 -63.04
C ASP A 192 -18.17 0.92 -62.11
N ASP A 193 -17.30 1.82 -62.57
CA ASP A 193 -16.09 2.24 -61.86
C ASP A 193 -15.78 3.70 -62.19
N ALA A 194 -15.39 4.50 -61.20
CA ALA A 194 -14.91 5.86 -61.42
C ALA A 194 -13.72 6.18 -60.52
N LYS A 195 -12.79 6.98 -61.04
CA LYS A 195 -11.71 7.61 -60.27
C LYS A 195 -11.94 9.10 -60.29
N LEU A 196 -12.34 9.64 -59.15
CA LEU A 196 -12.59 11.06 -58.98
C LEU A 196 -11.52 11.66 -58.07
N ASN A 197 -11.07 12.86 -58.39
CA ASN A 197 -10.12 13.60 -57.58
C ASN A 197 -10.86 14.79 -56.97
N VAL A 198 -11.30 14.66 -55.72
CA VAL A 198 -12.06 15.70 -55.03
C VAL A 198 -11.11 16.79 -54.55
N PHE A 199 -11.50 18.05 -54.71
CA PHE A 199 -10.73 19.19 -54.23
C PHE A 199 -11.68 20.28 -53.70
N MET A 200 -11.16 21.15 -52.84
CA MET A 200 -11.92 22.27 -52.31
C MET A 200 -11.39 23.58 -52.94
N PRO A 201 -12.20 24.32 -53.72
CA PRO A 201 -11.73 25.53 -54.42
C PRO A 201 -11.22 26.65 -53.52
N GLN A 202 -11.57 26.61 -52.23
CA GLN A 202 -11.21 27.59 -51.20
C GLN A 202 -9.96 27.15 -50.39
N ASP A 203 -9.42 25.95 -50.65
CA ASP A 203 -8.22 25.45 -49.98
C ASP A 203 -6.96 26.04 -50.61
N ILE A 204 -6.24 26.86 -49.84
CA ILE A 204 -4.99 27.51 -50.26
C ILE A 204 -3.89 26.46 -50.49
N GLY A 205 -3.89 25.37 -49.70
CA GLY A 205 -2.95 24.26 -49.83
C GLY A 205 -3.15 23.39 -51.07
N GLN A 206 -4.24 23.59 -51.82
CA GLN A 206 -4.56 22.89 -53.07
C GLN A 206 -4.58 21.35 -52.92
N ASN A 207 -4.96 20.83 -51.76
CA ASN A 207 -4.94 19.40 -51.50
C ASN A 207 -5.96 18.64 -52.39
N ILE A 208 -5.55 17.48 -52.90
CA ILE A 208 -6.36 16.62 -53.77
C ILE A 208 -6.66 15.31 -53.05
N TYR A 209 -7.94 14.95 -53.01
CA TYR A 209 -8.46 13.77 -52.32
C TYR A 209 -8.95 12.73 -53.35
N PRO A 210 -8.11 11.79 -53.77
CA PRO A 210 -8.50 10.75 -54.72
C PRO A 210 -9.52 9.79 -54.10
N ILE A 211 -10.62 9.54 -54.82
CA ILE A 211 -11.66 8.59 -54.46
C ILE A 211 -11.97 7.66 -55.63
N GLY A 212 -12.03 6.37 -55.35
CA GLY A 212 -12.58 5.36 -56.25
C GLY A 212 -14.06 5.12 -55.95
N LEU A 213 -14.90 5.04 -56.97
CA LEU A 213 -16.30 4.64 -56.86
C LEU A 213 -16.52 3.33 -57.60
N LYS A 214 -17.33 2.43 -57.04
CA LYS A 214 -17.78 1.20 -57.69
C LYS A 214 -19.30 1.14 -57.71
N LYS A 215 -19.85 0.76 -58.87
CA LYS A 215 -21.30 0.57 -59.13
C LYS A 215 -22.14 1.71 -58.59
N GLY A 216 -22.11 2.84 -59.30
CA GLY A 216 -22.93 4.00 -59.03
C GLY A 216 -24.19 4.03 -59.90
N HIS A 217 -25.31 4.41 -59.30
CA HIS A 217 -26.54 4.76 -59.99
C HIS A 217 -26.91 6.19 -59.63
N PHE A 218 -27.29 7.00 -60.62
CA PHE A 218 -27.84 8.32 -60.34
C PHE A 218 -29.11 8.56 -61.15
N SER A 219 -29.95 9.45 -60.63
CA SER A 219 -31.18 9.91 -61.26
C SER A 219 -31.32 11.39 -61.00
N LEU A 220 -31.45 12.17 -62.07
CA LEU A 220 -31.68 13.62 -62.06
C LEU A 220 -32.97 13.90 -62.84
N SER A 221 -33.98 14.45 -62.18
CA SER A 221 -35.27 14.76 -62.82
C SER A 221 -35.53 16.26 -62.78
N TRP A 222 -35.90 16.86 -63.92
CA TRP A 222 -36.26 18.27 -64.00
C TRP A 222 -37.79 18.43 -63.89
N GLN A 223 -38.28 18.84 -62.72
CA GLN A 223 -39.71 18.98 -62.40
C GLN A 223 -40.07 20.46 -62.15
N ASP A 224 -41.36 20.81 -62.19
CA ASP A 224 -41.81 22.17 -61.90
C ASP A 224 -41.54 22.55 -60.43
N GLY A 225 -40.54 23.39 -60.21
CA GLY A 225 -40.15 23.91 -58.89
C GLY A 225 -39.16 23.07 -58.08
N GLN A 226 -38.82 21.85 -58.52
CA GLN A 226 -37.85 20.96 -57.84
C GLN A 226 -36.95 20.25 -58.85
N ILE A 227 -35.68 20.04 -58.50
CA ILE A 227 -34.73 19.27 -59.31
C ILE A 227 -34.11 18.19 -58.42
N PRO A 228 -34.83 17.07 -58.16
CA PRO A 228 -34.32 15.99 -57.34
C PRO A 228 -33.18 15.25 -58.03
N LEU A 229 -32.05 15.20 -57.33
CA LEU A 229 -30.91 14.34 -57.61
C LEU A 229 -30.86 13.22 -56.56
N ALA A 230 -30.89 11.98 -57.02
CA ALA A 230 -30.62 10.80 -56.21
C ALA A 230 -29.36 10.10 -56.73
N VAL A 231 -28.42 9.80 -55.85
CA VAL A 231 -27.19 9.07 -56.15
C VAL A 231 -27.09 7.91 -55.18
N HIS A 232 -26.81 6.73 -55.71
CA HIS A 232 -26.58 5.50 -54.96
C HIS A 232 -25.23 4.91 -55.37
N LEU A 233 -24.40 4.52 -54.43
CA LEU A 233 -23.07 3.96 -54.67
C LEU A 233 -22.93 2.67 -53.86
N ASP A 234 -22.56 1.56 -54.51
CA ASP A 234 -22.25 0.30 -53.82
C ASP A 234 -21.00 0.45 -52.95
N ALA A 235 -19.92 1.00 -53.49
CA ALA A 235 -18.72 1.29 -52.70
C ALA A 235 -18.03 2.60 -53.11
N LEU A 236 -17.50 3.29 -52.10
CA LEU A 236 -16.62 4.45 -52.20
C LEU A 236 -15.31 4.13 -51.48
N ILE A 237 -14.19 4.20 -52.17
CA ILE A 237 -12.87 3.81 -51.67
C ILE A 237 -11.98 5.05 -51.70
N PRO A 238 -11.79 5.75 -50.58
CA PRO A 238 -10.83 6.83 -50.47
C PRO A 238 -9.40 6.31 -50.65
N GLN A 239 -8.56 7.09 -51.32
CA GLN A 239 -7.16 6.73 -51.60
C GLN A 239 -6.17 7.80 -51.12
N TRP A 240 -6.63 8.80 -50.37
CA TRP A 240 -5.73 9.78 -49.75
C TRP A 240 -4.92 9.14 -48.62
N GLU A 241 -3.71 9.65 -48.39
CA GLU A 241 -2.85 9.24 -47.29
C GLU A 241 -3.45 9.64 -45.94
N THR A 242 -3.29 8.80 -44.93
CA THR A 242 -3.89 8.98 -43.60
C THR A 242 -2.82 9.03 -42.52
N VAL A 243 -3.12 9.72 -41.42
CA VAL A 243 -2.22 9.78 -40.24
C VAL A 243 -1.97 8.40 -39.62
N ILE A 244 -2.90 7.47 -39.80
CA ILE A 244 -2.79 6.09 -39.33
C ILE A 244 -2.25 5.21 -40.46
N ASP A 245 -1.08 4.62 -40.28
CA ASP A 245 -0.47 3.71 -41.25
C ASP A 245 -1.38 2.52 -41.56
N ASN A 246 -1.51 2.18 -42.85
CA ASN A 246 -2.25 1.01 -43.36
C ASN A 246 -3.75 0.95 -42.96
N PHE A 247 -4.40 2.08 -42.69
CA PHE A 247 -5.83 2.09 -42.39
C PHE A 247 -6.70 1.91 -43.66
N GLU A 248 -7.41 0.79 -43.76
CA GLU A 248 -8.35 0.55 -44.88
C GLU A 248 -9.56 1.48 -44.81
N GLN A 249 -9.69 2.37 -45.80
CA GLN A 249 -10.80 3.31 -45.94
C GLN A 249 -11.86 2.79 -46.90
N ILE A 250 -13.13 2.79 -46.49
CA ILE A 250 -14.24 2.31 -47.32
C ILE A 250 -15.57 2.90 -46.88
N GLY A 251 -16.40 3.28 -47.85
CA GLY A 251 -17.83 3.53 -47.69
C GLY A 251 -18.63 2.51 -48.49
N HIS A 252 -19.73 2.00 -47.95
CA HIS A 252 -20.58 0.99 -48.57
C HIS A 252 -22.06 1.40 -48.48
N ASP A 253 -22.80 1.09 -49.55
CA ASP A 253 -24.25 1.35 -49.68
C ASP A 253 -24.61 2.82 -49.39
N ILE A 254 -23.97 3.73 -50.11
CA ILE A 254 -24.13 5.18 -49.90
C ILE A 254 -25.29 5.68 -50.76
N ALA A 255 -26.29 6.28 -50.12
CA ALA A 255 -27.40 6.96 -50.77
C ALA A 255 -27.40 8.46 -50.42
N LEU A 256 -27.30 9.30 -51.45
CA LEU A 256 -27.40 10.75 -51.36
C LEU A 256 -28.64 11.21 -52.14
N THR A 257 -29.55 11.92 -51.49
CA THR A 257 -30.70 12.55 -52.16
C THR A 257 -30.72 14.04 -51.85
N VAL A 258 -30.86 14.89 -52.86
CA VAL A 258 -30.86 16.35 -52.72
C VAL A 258 -31.76 16.97 -53.77
N ASP A 259 -32.46 18.05 -53.43
CA ASP A 259 -33.07 18.94 -54.41
C ASP A 259 -32.09 20.05 -54.74
N LEU A 260 -31.63 20.11 -56.00
CA LEU A 260 -30.61 21.05 -56.44
C LEU A 260 -31.09 22.52 -56.38
N ASN A 261 -32.40 22.79 -56.29
CA ASN A 261 -32.92 24.14 -56.07
C ASN A 261 -32.79 24.60 -54.60
N GLN A 262 -32.75 23.66 -53.64
CA GLN A 262 -32.63 23.94 -52.21
C GLN A 262 -31.65 22.97 -51.54
N PRO A 263 -30.37 22.93 -51.96
CA PRO A 263 -29.46 21.86 -51.59
C PRO A 263 -29.22 21.80 -50.07
N SER A 264 -29.07 22.95 -49.41
CA SER A 264 -28.80 23.04 -47.98
C SER A 264 -29.96 22.62 -47.07
N GLN A 265 -31.20 22.62 -47.57
CA GLN A 265 -32.40 22.29 -46.79
C GLN A 265 -33.00 20.92 -47.14
N SER A 266 -32.54 20.31 -48.22
CA SER A 266 -33.12 19.07 -48.77
C SER A 266 -32.19 17.86 -48.67
N MET A 267 -30.87 18.07 -48.59
CA MET A 267 -29.86 17.00 -48.68
C MET A 267 -30.01 15.94 -47.57
N ARG A 268 -30.14 14.68 -47.95
CA ARG A 268 -30.15 13.52 -47.05
C ARG A 268 -29.03 12.58 -47.48
N PHE A 269 -28.22 12.18 -46.52
CA PHE A 269 -27.13 11.23 -46.72
C PHE A 269 -27.37 9.99 -45.86
N GLN A 270 -27.29 8.82 -46.46
CA GLN A 270 -27.39 7.54 -45.78
C GLN A 270 -26.26 6.63 -46.24
N ALA A 271 -25.72 5.84 -45.32
CA ALA A 271 -24.74 4.81 -45.64
C ALA A 271 -24.89 3.63 -44.68
N ASP A 272 -24.66 2.40 -45.16
CA ASP A 272 -24.56 1.26 -44.25
C ASP A 272 -23.25 1.32 -43.48
N LYS A 273 -22.12 1.43 -44.18
CA LYS A 273 -20.79 1.46 -43.56
C LYS A 273 -19.99 2.65 -44.07
N LEU A 274 -19.37 3.39 -43.17
CA LEU A 274 -18.37 4.41 -43.49
C LEU A 274 -17.19 4.23 -42.55
N ARG A 275 -16.01 3.95 -43.12
CA ARG A 275 -14.76 3.77 -42.41
C ARG A 275 -13.73 4.70 -43.01
N PHE A 276 -13.37 5.73 -42.27
CA PHE A 276 -12.44 6.77 -42.70
C PHE A 276 -11.40 7.03 -41.61
N ALA A 277 -10.24 7.53 -42.01
CA ALA A 277 -9.25 8.08 -41.08
C ALA A 277 -8.90 9.51 -41.50
N GLN A 278 -8.31 10.26 -40.59
CA GLN A 278 -7.89 11.62 -40.85
C GLN A 278 -6.86 11.63 -41.99
N PRO A 279 -7.07 12.46 -43.04
CA PRO A 279 -6.06 12.69 -44.07
C PRO A 279 -4.76 13.23 -43.45
N ALA A 280 -3.61 12.83 -44.00
CA ALA A 280 -2.31 13.36 -43.58
C ALA A 280 -2.24 14.89 -43.79
N ASP A 281 -2.80 15.36 -44.89
CA ASP A 281 -2.96 16.77 -45.23
C ASP A 281 -4.43 17.16 -45.17
N LEU A 282 -4.76 18.06 -44.24
CA LEU A 282 -6.07 18.68 -44.14
C LEU A 282 -6.08 20.00 -44.93
N PRO A 283 -7.24 20.44 -45.45
CA PRO A 283 -7.39 21.77 -46.01
C PRO A 283 -6.98 22.84 -45.00
N GLU A 284 -6.35 23.93 -45.42
CA GLU A 284 -5.74 24.91 -44.50
C GLU A 284 -6.76 25.64 -43.61
N PHE A 285 -8.03 25.67 -44.01
CA PHE A 285 -9.13 26.20 -43.19
C PHE A 285 -9.63 25.22 -42.11
N LEU A 286 -9.12 23.98 -42.08
CA LEU A 286 -9.37 22.98 -41.05
C LEU A 286 -8.11 22.80 -40.20
N GLU A 287 -8.14 23.31 -38.96
CA GLU A 287 -7.02 23.16 -38.04
C GLU A 287 -6.76 21.67 -37.71
N LYS A 288 -5.47 21.30 -37.71
CA LYS A 288 -5.04 19.99 -37.19
C LYS A 288 -5.17 20.01 -35.66
N PRO A 289 -5.70 18.93 -35.03
CA PRO A 289 -5.62 18.77 -33.59
C PRO A 289 -4.14 18.79 -33.14
N ASP A 290 -3.85 19.22 -31.92
CA ASP A 290 -2.47 19.19 -31.41
C ASP A 290 -1.93 17.75 -31.29
N ASP A 291 -0.61 17.59 -31.43
CA ASP A 291 0.06 16.29 -31.41
C ASP A 291 0.13 15.64 -30.01
N THR A 292 -0.19 16.37 -28.94
CA THR A 292 -0.09 15.92 -27.53
C THR A 292 -1.42 15.47 -26.93
N HIS A 293 -2.55 15.84 -27.55
CA HIS A 293 -3.91 15.62 -27.10
C HIS A 293 -4.78 15.11 -28.26
N GLU A 294 -4.41 13.96 -28.85
CA GLU A 294 -5.28 13.17 -29.75
C GLU A 294 -6.65 12.82 -29.13
N GLY A 295 -6.84 13.09 -27.83
CA GLY A 295 -8.06 12.92 -27.05
C GLY A 295 -9.14 13.96 -27.31
N LEU A 296 -10.07 13.63 -28.22
CA LEU A 296 -11.46 14.11 -28.24
C LEU A 296 -11.66 15.64 -28.24
N HIS A 297 -11.48 16.25 -29.41
CA HIS A 297 -12.33 17.37 -29.83
C HIS A 297 -13.74 16.88 -30.26
N LEU A 298 -14.27 15.82 -29.64
CA LEU A 298 -15.57 15.24 -30.02
C LEU A 298 -16.68 16.27 -29.91
N GLY A 299 -16.65 17.15 -28.90
CA GLY A 299 -17.60 18.27 -28.80
C GLY A 299 -17.54 19.21 -30.02
N HIS A 300 -16.33 19.55 -30.47
CA HIS A 300 -16.09 20.44 -31.61
C HIS A 300 -16.45 19.75 -32.94
N ALA A 301 -16.02 18.51 -33.15
CA ALA A 301 -16.40 17.69 -34.30
C ALA A 301 -17.93 17.52 -34.39
N ILE A 302 -18.59 17.28 -33.26
CA ILE A 302 -20.06 17.18 -33.19
C ILE A 302 -20.73 18.52 -33.48
N ALA A 303 -20.23 19.62 -32.91
CA ALA A 303 -20.77 20.96 -33.16
C ALA A 303 -20.65 21.35 -34.65
N ASN A 304 -19.50 21.07 -35.27
CA ASN A 304 -19.24 21.34 -36.68
C ASN A 304 -20.06 20.43 -37.58
N LEU A 305 -20.17 19.14 -37.27
CA LEU A 305 -21.04 18.21 -37.99
C LEU A 305 -22.50 18.70 -37.97
N ALA A 306 -22.96 19.26 -36.84
CA ALA A 306 -24.32 19.80 -36.72
C ALA A 306 -24.57 21.07 -37.56
N GLN A 307 -23.52 21.74 -38.03
CA GLN A 307 -23.59 22.91 -38.92
C GLN A 307 -23.57 22.54 -40.41
N LEU A 308 -23.31 21.28 -40.75
CA LEU A 308 -23.31 20.86 -42.16
C LEU A 308 -24.68 21.11 -42.81
N PRO A 309 -24.72 21.48 -44.11
CA PRO A 309 -25.94 21.73 -44.86
C PRO A 309 -26.69 20.42 -45.23
N LEU A 310 -26.90 19.54 -44.24
CA LEU A 310 -27.49 18.21 -44.36
C LEU A 310 -28.78 18.14 -43.56
N LYS A 311 -29.92 17.90 -44.21
CA LYS A 311 -31.21 17.69 -43.53
C LYS A 311 -31.20 16.47 -42.60
N HIS A 312 -30.54 15.41 -43.03
CA HIS A 312 -30.48 14.14 -42.32
C HIS A 312 -29.24 13.35 -42.75
N LEU A 313 -28.41 12.97 -41.78
CA LEU A 313 -27.28 12.06 -41.97
C LEU A 313 -27.51 10.82 -41.11
N LYS A 314 -27.45 9.63 -41.71
CA LYS A 314 -27.56 8.36 -41.00
C LYS A 314 -26.51 7.38 -41.51
N VAL A 315 -25.67 6.90 -40.61
CA VAL A 315 -24.69 5.85 -40.89
C VAL A 315 -24.91 4.72 -39.91
N SER A 316 -25.09 3.48 -40.40
CA SER A 316 -25.32 2.32 -39.52
C SER A 316 -24.05 1.90 -38.80
N HIS A 317 -22.92 1.83 -39.52
CA HIS A 317 -21.61 1.42 -39.02
C HIS A 317 -20.55 2.48 -39.40
N PHE A 318 -20.37 3.47 -38.54
CA PHE A 318 -19.40 4.55 -38.68
C PHE A 318 -18.13 4.23 -37.90
N THR A 319 -16.98 4.28 -38.57
CA THR A 319 -15.66 4.15 -37.94
C THR A 319 -14.80 5.33 -38.36
N TYR A 320 -14.22 6.01 -37.37
CA TYR A 320 -13.29 7.12 -37.57
C TYR A 320 -11.97 6.83 -36.86
N GLY A 321 -10.96 6.45 -37.65
CA GLY A 321 -9.65 6.02 -37.15
C GLY A 321 -9.77 4.96 -36.04
N ASN A 322 -9.06 5.19 -34.94
CA ASN A 322 -9.16 4.38 -33.72
C ASN A 322 -10.10 4.99 -32.67
N LEU A 323 -10.63 6.20 -32.92
CA LEU A 323 -11.38 7.00 -31.95
C LEU A 323 -12.81 6.52 -31.77
N ILE A 324 -13.50 6.28 -32.88
CA ILE A 324 -14.89 5.80 -32.91
C ILE A 324 -14.90 4.54 -33.76
N MET A 325 -15.43 3.45 -33.21
CA MET A 325 -15.45 2.13 -33.82
C MET A 325 -16.89 1.64 -33.90
N ASP A 326 -17.30 1.25 -35.10
CA ASP A 326 -18.56 0.56 -35.35
C ASP A 326 -19.79 1.24 -34.71
N ALA A 327 -19.91 2.56 -34.93
CA ALA A 327 -20.92 3.37 -34.29
C ALA A 327 -22.07 3.74 -35.24
N LYS A 328 -23.30 3.68 -34.75
CA LYS A 328 -24.45 4.27 -35.42
C LYS A 328 -24.44 5.78 -35.21
N LEU A 329 -24.25 6.52 -36.30
CA LEU A 329 -24.24 7.99 -36.33
C LEU A 329 -25.56 8.49 -36.93
N VAL A 330 -26.28 9.34 -36.19
CA VAL A 330 -27.50 9.99 -36.67
C VAL A 330 -27.42 11.48 -36.36
N LEU A 331 -27.51 12.31 -37.40
CA LEU A 331 -27.59 13.75 -37.29
C LEU A 331 -28.85 14.27 -37.99
N ASP A 332 -29.64 15.05 -37.26
CA ASP A 332 -30.78 15.82 -37.75
C ASP A 332 -30.48 17.31 -37.58
N THR A 333 -30.58 18.10 -38.65
CA THR A 333 -30.48 19.58 -38.60
C THR A 333 -31.83 20.23 -38.26
N PRO A 334 -31.83 21.49 -37.78
CA PRO A 334 -33.04 22.11 -37.27
C PRO A 334 -34.05 22.41 -38.40
N ARG A 335 -35.35 22.29 -38.10
CA ARG A 335 -36.43 22.55 -39.06
C ARG A 335 -37.48 23.48 -38.47
N VAL A 336 -37.69 24.60 -39.13
CA VAL A 336 -38.86 25.47 -38.91
C VAL A 336 -40.08 24.78 -39.48
N ARG A 337 -41.14 24.60 -38.68
CA ARG A 337 -42.38 23.93 -39.10
C ARG A 337 -43.54 24.89 -39.02
N GLN A 338 -44.26 25.10 -40.14
CA GLN A 338 -45.53 25.82 -40.10
C GLN A 338 -46.50 25.09 -39.17
N SER A 339 -47.05 25.82 -38.20
CA SER A 339 -48.10 25.37 -37.28
C SER A 339 -47.72 24.21 -36.33
N ARG A 340 -46.41 23.95 -36.13
CA ARG A 340 -45.88 23.00 -35.12
C ARG A 340 -44.59 23.56 -34.51
N PRO A 341 -44.24 23.24 -33.25
CA PRO A 341 -42.97 23.67 -32.68
C PRO A 341 -41.79 23.17 -33.51
N ASP A 342 -40.76 24.01 -33.63
CA ASP A 342 -39.58 23.72 -34.44
C ASP A 342 -38.91 22.42 -34.01
N LYS A 343 -38.41 21.66 -34.99
CA LYS A 343 -37.63 20.46 -34.70
C LYS A 343 -36.19 20.90 -34.44
N GLN A 344 -35.74 20.79 -33.20
CA GLN A 344 -34.36 21.11 -32.81
C GLN A 344 -33.35 20.14 -33.42
N ALA A 345 -32.13 20.62 -33.63
CA ALA A 345 -31.02 19.81 -34.11
C ALA A 345 -30.65 18.73 -33.07
N LYS A 346 -30.29 17.55 -33.57
CA LYS A 346 -29.98 16.38 -32.74
C LYS A 346 -28.86 15.57 -33.36
N LEU A 347 -27.82 15.29 -32.58
CA LEU A 347 -26.83 14.26 -32.87
C LEU A 347 -27.01 13.09 -31.92
N ARG A 348 -26.98 11.86 -32.44
CA ARG A 348 -26.82 10.64 -31.64
C ARG A 348 -25.70 9.77 -32.20
N LEU A 349 -24.84 9.29 -31.32
CA LEU A 349 -23.73 8.38 -31.62
C LEU A 349 -23.79 7.19 -30.65
N ILE A 350 -23.96 5.98 -31.18
CA ILE A 350 -24.04 4.75 -30.37
C ILE A 350 -23.08 3.72 -30.93
N GLY A 351 -22.10 3.25 -30.17
CA GLY A 351 -21.12 2.27 -30.65
C GLY A 351 -19.96 2.14 -29.69
N LYS A 352 -18.74 2.03 -30.21
CA LYS A 352 -17.52 1.93 -29.41
C LYS A 352 -16.62 3.14 -29.58
N ALA A 353 -15.89 3.49 -28.54
CA ALA A 353 -14.88 4.54 -28.55
C ALA A 353 -13.54 4.02 -28.00
N LEU A 354 -12.45 4.71 -28.33
CA LEU A 354 -11.11 4.38 -27.85
C LEU A 354 -11.05 4.28 -26.32
N GLY A 355 -10.38 3.24 -25.83
CA GLY A 355 -10.07 3.06 -24.41
C GLY A 355 -8.60 2.60 -24.24
N PRO A 356 -8.03 2.73 -23.03
CA PRO A 356 -6.61 2.51 -22.77
C PRO A 356 -6.15 1.06 -22.95
N GLU A 357 -7.03 0.08 -22.71
CA GLU A 357 -6.75 -1.35 -22.95
C GLU A 357 -7.72 -1.95 -23.97
N GLN A 358 -9.01 -1.65 -23.82
CA GLN A 358 -10.09 -2.11 -24.69
C GLN A 358 -11.09 -0.98 -24.95
N PRO A 359 -11.81 -0.99 -26.09
CA PRO A 359 -12.82 0.01 -26.42
C PRO A 359 -13.94 0.10 -25.37
N TYR A 360 -14.48 1.31 -25.19
CA TYR A 360 -15.65 1.56 -24.35
C TYR A 360 -16.93 1.62 -25.17
N ASP A 361 -18.03 1.08 -24.65
CA ASP A 361 -19.34 1.28 -25.26
C ASP A 361 -19.87 2.68 -24.93
N ILE A 362 -20.33 3.40 -25.94
CA ILE A 362 -20.82 4.78 -25.82
C ILE A 362 -22.25 4.92 -26.37
N ASP A 363 -23.11 5.66 -25.68
CA ASP A 363 -24.36 6.23 -26.19
C ASP A 363 -24.37 7.73 -25.87
N VAL A 364 -24.08 8.53 -26.88
CA VAL A 364 -23.97 9.98 -26.78
C VAL A 364 -25.13 10.61 -27.55
N LEU A 365 -25.80 11.56 -26.91
CA LEU A 365 -26.88 12.33 -27.49
C LEU A 365 -26.67 13.82 -27.17
N ILE A 366 -26.62 14.63 -28.22
CA ILE A 366 -26.60 16.09 -28.11
C ILE A 366 -27.88 16.63 -28.75
N LYS A 367 -28.64 17.44 -28.00
CA LYS A 367 -29.88 18.07 -28.46
C LYS A 367 -29.80 19.57 -28.25
N HIS A 368 -29.88 20.34 -29.34
CA HIS A 368 -29.81 21.80 -29.28
C HIS A 368 -31.03 22.37 -28.57
N ARG A 369 -30.81 23.39 -27.73
CA ARG A 369 -31.88 24.24 -27.17
C ARG A 369 -32.03 25.51 -27.99
N THR A 370 -30.90 26.14 -28.33
CA THR A 370 -30.78 27.34 -29.18
C THR A 370 -29.67 27.11 -30.23
N LEU A 371 -29.31 28.15 -30.99
CA LEU A 371 -28.14 28.10 -31.90
C LEU A 371 -26.81 27.95 -31.12
N GLU A 372 -26.75 28.43 -29.88
CA GLU A 372 -25.52 28.49 -29.08
C GLU A 372 -25.53 27.57 -27.84
N GLU A 373 -26.65 26.93 -27.51
CA GLU A 373 -26.77 26.07 -26.34
C GLU A 373 -27.35 24.70 -26.69
N ALA A 374 -26.83 23.65 -26.05
CA ALA A 374 -27.33 22.30 -26.19
C ALA A 374 -27.33 21.53 -24.86
N LYS A 375 -28.18 20.51 -24.79
CA LYS A 375 -28.17 19.51 -23.73
C LYS A 375 -27.39 18.28 -24.21
N PHE A 376 -26.36 17.93 -23.47
CA PHE A 376 -25.57 16.71 -23.65
C PHE A 376 -26.06 15.64 -22.67
N THR A 377 -26.25 14.43 -23.19
CA THR A 377 -26.44 13.20 -22.40
C THR A 377 -25.49 12.15 -22.95
N GLY A 378 -24.64 11.56 -22.11
CA GLY A 378 -23.64 10.60 -22.53
C GLY A 378 -23.51 9.47 -21.54
N LYS A 379 -23.68 8.24 -22.02
CA LYS A 379 -23.45 7.02 -21.25
C LYS A 379 -22.22 6.30 -21.79
N VAL A 380 -21.28 5.98 -20.90
CA VAL A 380 -20.05 5.25 -21.22
C VAL A 380 -19.98 4.00 -20.36
N THR A 381 -19.73 2.85 -20.96
CA THR A 381 -19.58 1.57 -20.25
C THR A 381 -18.21 0.97 -20.56
N GLY A 382 -17.41 0.76 -19.51
CA GLY A 382 -16.08 0.16 -19.63
C GLY A 382 -16.11 -1.38 -19.69
N PRO A 383 -15.01 -2.03 -20.10
CA PRO A 383 -14.92 -3.49 -20.25
C PRO A 383 -15.11 -4.25 -18.92
N LYS A 384 -14.79 -3.61 -17.78
CA LYS A 384 -15.03 -4.16 -16.43
C LYS A 384 -16.50 -4.06 -15.98
N GLY A 385 -17.37 -3.47 -16.80
CA GLY A 385 -18.79 -3.25 -16.52
C GLY A 385 -19.08 -2.05 -15.60
N ASN A 386 -18.11 -1.15 -15.42
CA ASN A 386 -18.34 0.14 -14.77
C ASN A 386 -19.02 1.09 -15.76
N GLN A 387 -20.02 1.83 -15.29
CA GLN A 387 -20.81 2.72 -16.13
C GLN A 387 -20.73 4.16 -15.61
N LEU A 388 -20.59 5.10 -16.53
CA LEU A 388 -20.69 6.54 -16.26
C LEU A 388 -21.87 7.10 -17.06
N ASP A 389 -22.82 7.75 -16.39
CA ASP A 389 -23.99 8.38 -17.02
C ASP A 389 -23.97 9.89 -16.74
N CYS A 390 -23.70 10.69 -17.77
CA CYS A 390 -23.43 12.11 -17.67
C CYS A 390 -24.46 12.96 -18.38
N ASN A 391 -24.87 14.04 -17.72
CA ASN A 391 -25.73 15.08 -18.26
C ASN A 391 -25.02 16.43 -18.12
N ALA A 392 -25.01 17.22 -19.20
CA ALA A 392 -24.39 18.54 -19.18
C ALA A 392 -25.19 19.57 -19.99
N ASP A 393 -25.17 20.82 -19.53
CA ASP A 393 -25.63 21.95 -20.30
C ASP A 393 -24.39 22.62 -20.91
N ILE A 394 -24.22 22.43 -22.23
CA ILE A 394 -23.08 22.88 -23.01
C ILE A 394 -23.43 24.15 -23.80
N SER A 395 -22.44 25.01 -23.99
CA SER A 395 -22.56 26.22 -24.79
C SER A 395 -21.53 26.18 -25.92
N PHE A 396 -21.96 26.39 -27.16
CA PHE A 396 -21.11 26.42 -28.36
C PHE A 396 -20.28 27.70 -28.49
N ILE A 397 -20.10 28.46 -27.42
CA ILE A 397 -19.13 29.57 -27.33
C ILE A 397 -18.20 29.39 -26.12
N SER A 398 -18.35 28.29 -25.38
CA SER A 398 -17.53 27.97 -24.22
C SER A 398 -17.06 26.52 -24.31
N PRO A 399 -15.76 26.23 -24.16
CA PRO A 399 -15.27 24.85 -24.17
C PRO A 399 -15.69 24.06 -22.92
N LEU A 400 -16.33 24.70 -21.94
CA LEU A 400 -16.61 24.17 -20.62
C LEU A 400 -18.12 24.26 -20.27
N PRO A 401 -18.74 23.21 -19.70
CA PRO A 401 -20.18 23.17 -19.46
C PRO A 401 -20.61 24.05 -18.28
N LYS A 402 -21.71 24.81 -18.42
CA LYS A 402 -22.26 25.64 -17.32
C LYS A 402 -22.67 24.78 -16.10
N LEU A 403 -23.24 23.62 -16.39
CA LEU A 403 -23.65 22.61 -15.43
C LEU A 403 -23.27 21.23 -15.96
N PHE A 404 -22.72 20.41 -15.09
CA PHE A 404 -22.33 19.03 -15.36
C PHE A 404 -22.79 18.14 -14.21
N ARG A 405 -23.37 16.99 -14.51
CA ARG A 405 -23.76 15.98 -13.51
C ARG A 405 -23.49 14.60 -14.09
N CYS A 406 -22.66 13.80 -13.42
CA CYS A 406 -22.41 12.41 -13.78
C CYS A 406 -22.72 11.48 -12.62
N GLU A 407 -23.39 10.38 -12.93
CA GLU A 407 -23.63 9.27 -12.04
C GLU A 407 -22.63 8.17 -12.40
N ALA A 408 -21.68 7.94 -11.50
CA ALA A 408 -20.62 6.99 -11.66
C ALA A 408 -20.99 5.69 -10.92
N ASN A 409 -21.42 4.70 -11.69
CA ASN A 409 -21.77 3.37 -11.21
C ASN A 409 -20.56 2.46 -11.32
N PHE A 410 -19.65 2.60 -10.35
CA PHE A 410 -18.50 1.73 -10.19
C PHE A 410 -18.88 0.55 -9.30
N LYS A 411 -18.48 -0.68 -9.67
CA LYS A 411 -18.69 -1.84 -8.81
C LYS A 411 -17.84 -1.78 -7.53
N HIS A 412 -16.62 -1.24 -7.66
CA HIS A 412 -15.65 -1.12 -6.58
C HIS A 412 -14.95 0.24 -6.64
N THR A 413 -14.69 0.85 -5.48
CA THR A 413 -13.90 2.10 -5.40
C THR A 413 -12.45 1.91 -5.86
N ARG A 414 -11.94 0.67 -5.90
CA ARG A 414 -10.57 0.38 -6.38
C ARG A 414 -10.30 0.92 -7.77
N ASP A 415 -11.27 0.81 -8.68
CA ASP A 415 -11.11 1.30 -10.05
C ASP A 415 -10.94 2.84 -10.12
N LEU A 416 -11.40 3.56 -9.09
CA LEU A 416 -11.18 5.00 -8.92
C LEU A 416 -9.84 5.28 -8.23
N THR A 417 -9.53 4.59 -7.12
CA THR A 417 -8.29 4.82 -6.37
C THR A 417 -7.05 4.48 -7.19
N ASP A 418 -7.09 3.40 -7.97
CA ASP A 418 -5.99 3.02 -8.87
C ASP A 418 -5.73 4.10 -9.94
N ARG A 419 -6.80 4.75 -10.46
CA ARG A 419 -6.67 5.87 -11.41
C ARG A 419 -6.08 7.13 -10.79
N LEU A 420 -6.32 7.34 -9.49
CA LEU A 420 -5.71 8.41 -8.71
C LEU A 420 -4.29 8.04 -8.22
N LYS A 421 -3.75 6.90 -8.67
CA LYS A 421 -2.47 6.32 -8.21
C LYS A 421 -2.42 6.08 -6.69
N LEU A 422 -3.59 6.03 -6.05
CA LEU A 422 -3.77 5.66 -4.66
C LEU A 422 -3.84 4.14 -4.57
N TYR A 423 -2.74 3.51 -4.94
CA TYR A 423 -2.63 2.07 -4.91
C TYR A 423 -2.77 1.60 -3.47
N ASP A 424 -3.19 0.35 -3.37
CA ASP A 424 -3.16 -0.38 -2.13
C ASP A 424 -4.15 0.06 -1.05
N ILE A 425 -4.94 1.12 -1.26
CA ILE A 425 -6.05 1.59 -0.43
C ILE A 425 -7.20 0.55 -0.37
N PRO A 426 -7.88 0.39 0.79
CA PRO A 426 -9.07 -0.44 0.91
C PRO A 426 -10.13 -0.18 -0.18
N SER A 427 -10.61 -1.25 -0.79
CA SER A 427 -11.66 -1.19 -1.80
C SER A 427 -13.03 -1.29 -1.14
N ALA A 428 -13.98 -0.49 -1.57
CA ALA A 428 -15.38 -0.57 -1.14
C ALA A 428 -16.29 -0.99 -2.28
N LYS A 429 -17.29 -1.81 -1.96
CA LYS A 429 -18.37 -2.15 -2.89
C LYS A 429 -19.45 -1.08 -2.79
N LEU A 430 -19.79 -0.47 -3.92
CA LEU A 430 -20.78 0.60 -3.97
C LEU A 430 -22.15 0.02 -4.30
N ALA A 431 -23.14 0.24 -3.42
CA ALA A 431 -24.54 -0.16 -3.65
C ALA A 431 -25.36 0.92 -4.38
N LYS A 432 -24.95 2.19 -4.24
CA LYS A 432 -25.51 3.36 -4.95
C LYS A 432 -24.37 4.03 -5.75
N PRO A 433 -24.67 4.67 -6.89
CA PRO A 433 -23.66 5.37 -7.68
C PRO A 433 -23.12 6.60 -6.93
N ILE A 434 -21.88 6.97 -7.22
CA ILE A 434 -21.31 8.26 -6.79
C ILE A 434 -21.82 9.31 -7.77
N ILE A 435 -22.38 10.41 -7.26
CA ILE A 435 -22.92 11.46 -8.11
C ILE A 435 -21.99 12.67 -8.03
N ILE A 436 -21.35 12.99 -9.14
CA ILE A 436 -20.47 14.14 -9.26
C ILE A 436 -21.24 15.23 -10.00
N SER A 437 -21.37 16.40 -9.42
CA SER A 437 -21.99 17.56 -10.06
C SER A 437 -21.06 18.75 -10.00
N ALA A 438 -20.91 19.48 -11.10
CA ALA A 438 -20.09 20.66 -11.19
C ALA A 438 -20.92 21.81 -11.74
N ARG A 439 -20.88 22.96 -11.06
CA ARG A 439 -21.52 24.20 -11.48
C ARG A 439 -20.47 25.28 -11.66
N GLN A 440 -20.44 25.88 -12.84
CA GLN A 440 -19.53 26.96 -13.16
C GLN A 440 -19.90 28.23 -12.36
N LYS A 441 -18.94 28.79 -11.62
CA LYS A 441 -19.07 30.04 -10.86
C LYS A 441 -18.61 31.25 -11.69
N SER A 442 -17.52 31.12 -12.43
CA SER A 442 -16.98 32.17 -13.31
C SER A 442 -16.14 31.58 -14.44
N LEU A 443 -16.03 32.31 -15.55
CA LEU A 443 -15.17 31.99 -16.70
C LEU A 443 -14.66 33.30 -17.32
N THR A 444 -13.35 33.39 -17.52
CA THR A 444 -12.72 34.49 -18.27
C THR A 444 -11.79 33.93 -19.33
N PHE A 445 -11.72 34.65 -20.45
CA PHE A 445 -10.84 34.34 -21.56
C PHE A 445 -9.69 35.35 -21.61
N LYS A 446 -8.53 34.93 -22.12
CA LYS A 446 -7.33 35.76 -22.28
C LYS A 446 -7.65 36.98 -23.15
N ASN A 447 -7.20 38.16 -22.74
CA ASN A 447 -7.38 39.39 -23.51
C ASN A 447 -6.61 39.33 -24.84
N GLY A 448 -7.33 39.31 -25.96
CA GLY A 448 -6.75 39.33 -27.32
C GLY A 448 -7.33 38.32 -28.31
N SER A 449 -8.16 37.36 -27.86
CA SER A 449 -8.85 36.42 -28.77
C SER A 449 -9.80 37.20 -29.70
N PRO A 450 -9.75 36.97 -31.03
CA PRO A 450 -10.36 37.85 -32.01
C PRO A 450 -11.88 37.89 -31.84
N LYS A 451 -12.40 39.04 -31.39
CA LYS A 451 -13.82 39.38 -31.53
C LYS A 451 -14.11 39.59 -33.02
N GLY A 452 -14.39 38.50 -33.73
CA GLY A 452 -14.81 38.53 -35.13
C GLY A 452 -13.70 38.17 -36.11
N ASN A 453 -13.37 36.89 -36.19
CA ASN A 453 -13.42 36.09 -37.42
C ASN A 453 -12.90 34.68 -37.12
N SER A 454 -13.78 33.70 -37.32
CA SER A 454 -13.50 32.27 -37.56
C SER A 454 -12.59 31.52 -36.58
N ASP A 455 -12.81 31.57 -35.27
CA ASP A 455 -12.52 30.41 -34.41
C ASP A 455 -13.30 30.44 -33.09
N PRO A 456 -14.27 29.55 -32.84
CA PRO A 456 -15.10 29.62 -31.64
C PRO A 456 -14.61 28.80 -30.43
N PHE A 457 -13.51 28.02 -30.49
CA PHE A 457 -13.24 27.05 -29.42
C PHE A 457 -11.78 26.64 -29.17
N HIS A 458 -11.01 27.48 -28.48
CA HIS A 458 -9.77 27.01 -27.84
C HIS A 458 -9.93 26.95 -26.32
N PHE A 459 -9.69 25.78 -25.72
CA PHE A 459 -9.51 25.65 -24.26
C PHE A 459 -8.31 26.49 -23.79
N HIS A 460 -7.34 26.73 -24.67
CA HIS A 460 -6.17 27.58 -24.46
C HIS A 460 -6.49 29.07 -24.27
N ASP A 461 -7.67 29.52 -24.72
CA ASP A 461 -8.16 30.88 -24.49
C ASP A 461 -8.70 31.08 -23.09
N VAL A 462 -9.00 30.01 -22.34
CA VAL A 462 -9.47 30.12 -20.96
C VAL A 462 -8.32 30.55 -20.06
N GLU A 463 -8.37 31.81 -19.60
CA GLU A 463 -7.41 32.36 -18.63
C GLU A 463 -7.72 31.84 -17.23
N HIS A 464 -9.00 31.87 -16.85
CA HIS A 464 -9.43 31.51 -15.50
C HIS A 464 -10.85 30.95 -15.50
N VAL A 465 -11.05 29.82 -14.82
CA VAL A 465 -12.38 29.25 -14.61
C VAL A 465 -12.53 28.70 -13.19
N ARG A 466 -13.71 28.95 -12.60
CA ARG A 466 -14.06 28.43 -11.27
C ARG A 466 -15.29 27.54 -11.33
N TYR A 467 -15.22 26.40 -10.66
CA TYR A 467 -16.32 25.47 -10.47
C TYR A 467 -16.56 25.20 -8.99
N ALA A 468 -17.83 25.06 -8.62
CA ALA A 468 -18.22 24.33 -7.42
C ALA A 468 -18.55 22.90 -7.84
N ILE A 469 -17.79 21.94 -7.31
CA ILE A 469 -17.96 20.50 -7.55
C ILE A 469 -18.56 19.89 -6.28
N ASN A 470 -19.77 19.36 -6.37
CA ASN A 470 -20.40 18.58 -5.31
C ASN A 470 -20.32 17.08 -5.69
N VAL A 471 -19.63 16.31 -4.85
CA VAL A 471 -19.55 14.84 -4.92
C VAL A 471 -20.46 14.25 -3.86
N ALA A 472 -21.65 13.80 -4.26
CA ALA A 472 -22.56 13.09 -3.38
C ALA A 472 -22.16 11.62 -3.29
N LEU A 473 -21.85 11.19 -2.07
CA LEU A 473 -21.47 9.83 -1.73
C LEU A 473 -22.70 9.03 -1.24
N PRO A 474 -22.69 7.70 -1.35
CA PRO A 474 -23.71 6.87 -0.71
C PRO A 474 -23.72 7.09 0.80
N GLU A 475 -24.92 7.11 1.39
CA GLU A 475 -25.12 7.24 2.85
C GLU A 475 -24.33 6.21 3.64
N GLN A 476 -24.20 4.99 3.09
CA GLN A 476 -23.49 3.87 3.71
C GLN A 476 -22.61 3.20 2.64
N VAL A 477 -21.32 3.04 2.93
CA VAL A 477 -20.34 2.37 2.06
C VAL A 477 -19.58 1.32 2.86
N ASN A 478 -19.54 0.07 2.39
CA ASN A 478 -18.80 -1.01 3.04
C ASN A 478 -17.40 -1.15 2.44
N VAL A 479 -16.38 -0.84 3.23
CA VAL A 479 -14.95 -0.82 2.86
C VAL A 479 -14.27 -2.10 3.32
N GLU A 480 -13.68 -2.87 2.41
CA GLU A 480 -12.90 -4.07 2.74
C GLU A 480 -11.44 -3.71 3.06
N LEU A 481 -11.01 -3.96 4.30
CA LEU A 481 -9.69 -3.55 4.81
C LEU A 481 -8.52 -4.39 4.28
N ASN A 482 -8.78 -5.56 3.70
CA ASN A 482 -7.78 -6.44 3.08
C ASN A 482 -6.52 -6.60 3.95
N ARG A 483 -5.33 -6.20 3.46
CA ARG A 483 -4.03 -6.27 4.16
C ARG A 483 -3.88 -5.32 5.35
N PHE A 484 -4.77 -4.33 5.51
CA PHE A 484 -4.82 -3.46 6.69
C PHE A 484 -5.73 -4.04 7.78
N SER A 485 -6.30 -5.22 7.56
CA SER A 485 -6.80 -6.00 8.69
C SER A 485 -5.63 -6.29 9.62
N PHE A 486 -5.86 -6.24 10.94
CA PHE A 486 -4.85 -6.48 11.98
C PHE A 486 -4.27 -7.92 11.99
N GLN A 487 -4.44 -8.70 10.92
CA GLN A 487 -3.95 -10.07 10.76
C GLN A 487 -2.73 -10.09 9.83
N HIS A 488 -1.56 -9.73 10.35
CA HIS A 488 -0.29 -9.92 9.64
C HIS A 488 0.30 -11.29 9.99
N ALA A 489 0.74 -12.06 8.98
CA ALA A 489 1.21 -13.44 9.14
C ALA A 489 2.40 -13.60 10.12
N VAL A 490 3.16 -12.52 10.36
CA VAL A 490 4.28 -12.48 11.31
C VAL A 490 3.79 -12.37 12.77
N LEU A 491 2.64 -11.73 13.02
CA LEU A 491 2.11 -11.47 14.38
C LEU A 491 1.03 -12.49 14.81
N ALA A 492 0.32 -13.11 13.87
CA ALA A 492 -0.72 -14.11 14.16
C ALA A 492 -0.76 -15.25 13.11
N PRO A 493 0.25 -16.14 13.05
CA PRO A 493 0.34 -17.19 12.04
C PRO A 493 -0.69 -18.32 12.19
N LYS A 494 -1.34 -18.45 13.36
CA LYS A 494 -2.34 -19.50 13.64
C LYS A 494 -3.39 -19.01 14.64
N ALA A 495 -4.42 -18.31 14.19
CA ALA A 495 -5.60 -18.07 15.02
C ALA A 495 -6.88 -18.32 14.22
N THR A 496 -7.55 -19.42 14.54
CA THR A 496 -8.95 -19.66 14.21
C THR A 496 -9.84 -18.91 15.20
N SER A 497 -10.79 -18.12 14.69
CA SER A 497 -12.00 -17.69 15.42
C SER A 497 -11.83 -16.65 16.55
N LYS A 498 -11.78 -15.37 16.16
CA LYS A 498 -12.68 -14.29 16.65
C LYS A 498 -12.58 -13.13 15.66
N SER A 499 -13.74 -12.58 15.28
CA SER A 499 -14.00 -11.68 14.15
C SER A 499 -12.93 -10.60 13.91
N SER A 500 -12.04 -10.83 12.93
CA SER A 500 -11.23 -9.74 12.39
C SER A 500 -12.15 -8.75 11.67
N LEU A 501 -11.95 -7.46 11.92
CA LEU A 501 -12.62 -6.37 11.21
C LEU A 501 -12.18 -6.44 9.74
N LYS A 502 -12.96 -7.16 8.92
CA LYS A 502 -12.72 -7.28 7.46
C LYS A 502 -13.42 -6.16 6.69
N ILE A 503 -14.56 -5.71 7.18
CA ILE A 503 -15.43 -4.71 6.56
C ILE A 503 -15.63 -3.56 7.54
N LEU A 504 -15.39 -2.34 7.06
CA LEU A 504 -15.57 -1.08 7.77
C LEU A 504 -16.74 -0.35 7.10
N GLU A 505 -17.82 -0.12 7.85
CA GLU A 505 -18.99 0.60 7.35
C GLU A 505 -18.75 2.11 7.48
N LEU A 506 -19.00 2.83 6.41
CA LEU A 506 -18.66 4.24 6.25
C LEU A 506 -19.96 5.00 6.05
N ASN A 507 -20.31 5.83 7.04
CA ASN A 507 -21.53 6.62 7.02
C ASN A 507 -21.18 8.07 6.64
N THR A 508 -21.56 8.48 5.44
CA THR A 508 -21.25 9.83 4.93
C THR A 508 -22.37 10.81 5.27
N ASP A 509 -22.03 12.09 5.41
CA ASP A 509 -22.98 13.20 5.56
C ASP A 509 -23.68 13.58 4.23
N GLY A 510 -23.33 12.87 3.14
CA GLY A 510 -24.06 12.86 1.87
C GLY A 510 -23.46 13.71 0.75
N SER A 511 -22.52 14.63 1.01
CA SER A 511 -21.87 15.41 -0.07
C SER A 511 -20.58 16.13 0.34
N LEU A 512 -19.51 15.91 -0.43
CA LEU A 512 -18.27 16.72 -0.38
C LEU A 512 -18.36 17.86 -1.39
N ILE A 513 -18.07 19.09 -0.98
CA ILE A 513 -18.12 20.27 -1.85
C ILE A 513 -16.72 20.84 -2.03
N PHE A 514 -16.23 20.78 -3.27
CA PHE A 514 -14.95 21.31 -3.67
C PHE A 514 -15.12 22.58 -4.50
N ASN A 515 -14.19 23.51 -4.35
CA ASN A 515 -13.90 24.54 -5.34
C ASN A 515 -12.75 24.06 -6.24
N ALA A 516 -12.99 24.06 -7.54
CA ALA A 516 -11.98 23.87 -8.56
C ALA A 516 -11.69 25.23 -9.22
N ASP A 517 -10.44 25.66 -9.19
CA ASP A 517 -9.95 26.90 -9.81
C ASP A 517 -8.86 26.52 -10.79
N TYR A 518 -9.12 26.71 -12.08
CA TYR A 518 -8.13 26.48 -13.13
C TYR A 518 -7.60 27.81 -13.63
N ARG A 519 -6.27 27.96 -13.66
CA ARG A 519 -5.56 29.14 -14.16
C ARG A 519 -4.21 28.74 -14.76
N ASP A 520 -3.91 29.26 -15.94
CA ASP A 520 -2.61 29.11 -16.61
C ASP A 520 -2.06 27.66 -16.63
N GLY A 521 -2.91 26.69 -16.98
CA GLY A 521 -2.53 25.28 -17.11
C GLY A 521 -2.51 24.47 -15.80
N ASN A 522 -2.79 25.09 -14.65
CA ASN A 522 -2.86 24.42 -13.36
C ASN A 522 -4.31 24.36 -12.86
N LEU A 523 -4.75 23.18 -12.42
CA LEU A 523 -6.02 22.99 -11.73
C LEU A 523 -5.76 22.88 -10.22
N VAL A 524 -6.29 23.85 -9.49
CA VAL A 524 -6.33 23.84 -8.04
C VAL A 524 -7.68 23.29 -7.59
N LEU A 525 -7.67 22.17 -6.88
CA LEU A 525 -8.85 21.62 -6.22
C LEU A 525 -8.71 21.82 -4.71
N GLY A 526 -9.73 22.39 -4.07
CA GLY A 526 -9.78 22.45 -2.61
C GLY A 526 -11.20 22.43 -2.07
N LEU A 527 -11.34 22.26 -0.75
CA LEU A 527 -12.65 22.25 -0.09
C LEU A 527 -13.32 23.64 -0.15
N ASP A 528 -14.64 23.69 -0.36
CA ASP A 528 -15.42 24.93 -0.37
C ASP A 528 -15.67 25.46 1.05
N LYS A 529 -15.74 24.55 2.03
CA LYS A 529 -15.85 24.87 3.46
C LYS A 529 -14.52 24.63 4.17
N SER A 530 -14.31 25.35 5.27
CA SER A 530 -13.14 25.17 6.14
C SER A 530 -13.15 23.87 6.95
N SER A 531 -14.26 23.13 6.96
CA SER A 531 -14.34 21.83 7.63
C SER A 531 -15.36 20.90 6.97
N GLU A 532 -14.93 19.69 6.62
CA GLU A 532 -15.82 18.57 6.24
C GLU A 532 -15.54 17.36 7.13
N GLN A 533 -16.58 16.64 7.54
CA GLN A 533 -16.48 15.53 8.48
C GLN A 533 -16.84 14.20 7.80
N LEU A 534 -15.94 13.23 7.86
CA LEU A 534 -16.22 11.83 7.51
C LEU A 534 -16.26 10.99 8.78
N ARG A 535 -17.32 10.18 8.96
CA ARG A 535 -17.46 9.29 10.11
C ARG A 535 -17.55 7.84 9.67
N PHE A 536 -16.69 7.00 10.23
CA PHE A 536 -16.59 5.58 9.95
C PHE A 536 -17.03 4.83 11.19
N ARG A 537 -18.05 3.97 11.07
CA ARG A 537 -18.66 3.31 12.24
C ARG A 537 -18.89 1.84 11.94
N ASN A 538 -18.61 0.97 12.90
CA ASN A 538 -19.02 -0.42 12.82
C ASN A 538 -19.94 -0.73 14.01
N ASP A 539 -21.22 -0.97 13.75
CA ASP A 539 -22.21 -1.19 14.81
C ASP A 539 -22.06 -2.52 15.55
N GLN A 540 -21.47 -3.54 14.91
CA GLN A 540 -21.27 -4.85 15.54
C GLN A 540 -20.16 -4.82 16.59
N LEU A 541 -19.11 -4.04 16.34
CA LEU A 541 -17.90 -4.00 17.17
C LEU A 541 -17.75 -2.66 17.92
N GLY A 542 -18.66 -1.71 17.67
CA GLY A 542 -18.72 -0.39 18.31
C GLY A 542 -17.57 0.56 17.95
N PHE A 543 -16.82 0.28 16.88
CA PHE A 543 -15.78 1.18 16.39
C PHE A 543 -16.41 2.46 15.84
N ASP A 544 -15.83 3.61 16.14
CA ASP A 544 -16.25 4.93 15.64
C ASP A 544 -15.00 5.78 15.38
N VAL A 545 -14.80 6.21 14.14
CA VAL A 545 -13.67 7.05 13.71
C VAL A 545 -14.25 8.28 13.03
N LYS A 546 -13.83 9.47 13.45
CA LYS A 546 -14.17 10.74 12.82
C LYS A 546 -12.91 11.34 12.21
N LEU A 547 -13.02 11.75 10.95
CA LEU A 547 -11.99 12.48 10.20
C LEU A 547 -12.57 13.85 9.85
N ASP A 548 -12.07 14.89 10.50
CA ASP A 548 -12.48 16.27 10.23
C ASP A 548 -11.41 16.96 9.39
N PHE A 549 -11.65 17.11 8.09
CA PHE A 549 -10.73 17.78 7.17
C PHE A 549 -10.85 19.28 7.32
N SER A 550 -9.75 19.95 7.68
CA SER A 550 -9.67 21.41 7.80
C SER A 550 -9.08 22.09 6.57
N ALA A 551 -8.25 21.37 5.82
CA ALA A 551 -7.74 21.80 4.55
C ALA A 551 -7.50 20.58 3.66
N LEU A 552 -7.82 20.71 2.38
CA LEU A 552 -7.40 19.79 1.34
C LEU A 552 -7.18 20.64 0.10
N HIS A 553 -5.98 20.58 -0.44
CA HIS A 553 -5.55 21.36 -1.59
C HIS A 553 -4.69 20.50 -2.49
N CYS A 554 -5.11 20.36 -3.74
CA CYS A 554 -4.39 19.61 -4.76
C CYS A 554 -4.08 20.52 -5.94
N LEU A 555 -2.80 20.59 -6.29
CA LEU A 555 -2.32 21.16 -7.55
C LEU A 555 -2.18 20.02 -8.55
N ILE A 556 -3.01 20.05 -9.59
CA ILE A 556 -3.04 19.08 -10.67
C ILE A 556 -2.57 19.80 -11.94
N PRO A 557 -1.36 19.50 -12.45
CA PRO A 557 -0.90 20.05 -13.72
C PRO A 557 -1.70 19.40 -14.86
N PHE A 558 -2.42 20.22 -15.63
CA PHE A 558 -3.41 19.73 -16.61
C PHE A 558 -2.83 19.65 -18.03
N ILE A 559 -1.84 20.50 -18.36
CA ILE A 559 -1.25 20.64 -19.71
C ILE A 559 0.23 20.23 -19.71
N ASP A 560 0.93 20.43 -18.58
CA ASP A 560 2.39 20.27 -18.49
C ASP A 560 2.74 18.90 -17.89
N SER A 561 3.10 17.94 -18.75
CA SER A 561 3.36 16.54 -18.37
C SER A 561 4.59 16.35 -17.48
N ASP A 562 5.46 17.36 -17.37
CA ASP A 562 6.70 17.28 -16.59
C ASP A 562 6.49 17.66 -15.11
N LYS A 563 5.32 18.20 -14.75
CA LYS A 563 4.97 18.54 -13.37
C LYS A 563 4.20 17.39 -12.73
N ALA A 564 4.60 17.05 -11.51
CA ALA A 564 3.96 15.98 -10.73
C ALA A 564 2.72 16.49 -9.99
N LEU A 565 1.77 15.59 -9.75
CA LEU A 565 0.66 15.83 -8.81
C LEU A 565 1.21 16.24 -7.44
N GLN A 566 0.67 17.29 -6.85
CA GLN A 566 1.01 17.69 -5.48
C GLN A 566 -0.26 17.98 -4.70
N CYS A 567 -0.47 17.21 -3.65
CA CYS A 567 -1.61 17.38 -2.77
C CYS A 567 -1.20 17.49 -1.32
N HIS A 568 -1.93 18.33 -0.60
CA HIS A 568 -1.78 18.61 0.81
C HIS A 568 -3.12 18.46 1.49
N ALA A 569 -3.19 17.68 2.56
CA ALA A 569 -4.38 17.52 3.38
C ALA A 569 -4.03 17.75 4.85
N LYS A 570 -4.93 18.41 5.57
CA LYS A 570 -4.87 18.56 7.02
C LYS A 570 -6.20 18.14 7.62
N SER A 571 -6.17 17.19 8.53
CA SER A 571 -7.36 16.68 9.20
C SER A 571 -7.12 16.39 10.68
N ILE A 572 -8.20 16.29 11.44
CA ILE A 572 -8.20 15.81 12.81
C ILE A 572 -8.81 14.41 12.79
N ILE A 573 -8.13 13.45 13.41
CA ILE A 573 -8.64 12.11 13.65
C ILE A 573 -9.08 12.03 15.10
N ASP A 574 -10.32 11.63 15.33
CA ASP A 574 -10.88 11.31 16.65
C ASP A 574 -11.54 9.94 16.55
N ALA A 575 -10.94 8.93 17.19
CA ALA A 575 -11.39 7.55 17.09
C ALA A 575 -11.60 6.91 18.46
N SER A 576 -12.66 6.11 18.55
CA SER A 576 -13.01 5.30 19.69
C SER A 576 -13.15 3.84 19.25
N ILE A 577 -12.38 2.99 19.92
CA ILE A 577 -12.23 1.58 19.64
C ILE A 577 -12.52 0.80 20.93
N PRO A 578 -13.70 0.17 21.06
CA PRO A 578 -14.07 -0.51 22.30
C PRO A 578 -13.18 -1.70 22.65
N GLN A 579 -12.73 -2.46 21.66
CA GLN A 579 -11.91 -3.67 21.89
C GLN A 579 -11.02 -4.01 20.70
N LEU A 580 -9.77 -4.41 20.97
CA LEU A 580 -8.79 -4.92 19.99
C LEU A 580 -8.14 -6.21 20.52
N PHE A 581 -7.70 -7.07 19.59
CA PHE A 581 -7.02 -8.32 19.88
C PHE A 581 -5.70 -8.39 19.09
N PRO A 582 -4.62 -7.75 19.56
CA PRO A 582 -3.35 -7.71 18.83
C PRO A 582 -2.62 -9.07 18.79
N ALA A 583 -2.90 -9.97 19.74
CA ALA A 583 -2.38 -11.34 19.78
C ALA A 583 -3.43 -12.27 20.40
N GLU A 584 -3.27 -13.59 20.23
CA GLU A 584 -4.24 -14.59 20.73
C GLU A 584 -4.52 -14.43 22.24
N ALA A 585 -3.45 -14.23 23.02
CA ALA A 585 -3.53 -14.06 24.47
C ALA A 585 -3.61 -12.59 24.92
N VAL A 586 -3.83 -11.60 24.04
CA VAL A 586 -3.82 -10.17 24.43
C VAL A 586 -5.09 -9.49 23.96
N THR A 587 -5.77 -8.81 24.88
CA THR A 587 -6.95 -7.99 24.61
C THR A 587 -6.71 -6.56 25.08
N ILE A 588 -7.02 -5.58 24.24
CA ILE A 588 -7.00 -4.15 24.56
C ILE A 588 -8.45 -3.66 24.57
N GLN A 589 -8.85 -2.89 25.59
CA GLN A 589 -10.21 -2.41 25.80
C GLN A 589 -10.22 -0.88 25.95
N GLY A 590 -11.27 -0.24 25.44
CA GLY A 590 -11.54 1.18 25.62
C GLY A 590 -10.45 2.10 25.05
N SER A 591 -10.00 1.86 23.83
CA SER A 591 -9.00 2.70 23.18
C SER A 591 -9.65 3.96 22.60
N ARG A 592 -9.12 5.14 22.90
CA ARG A 592 -9.48 6.40 22.25
C ARG A 592 -8.23 7.08 21.73
N ILE A 593 -8.27 7.54 20.48
CA ILE A 593 -7.15 8.22 19.82
C ILE A 593 -7.60 9.57 19.32
N LYS A 594 -6.77 10.58 19.55
CA LYS A 594 -6.92 11.91 18.95
C LYS A 594 -5.58 12.35 18.38
N THR A 595 -5.56 12.83 17.15
CA THR A 595 -4.35 13.33 16.48
C THR A 595 -4.69 14.31 15.36
N VAL A 596 -3.79 15.24 15.08
CA VAL A 596 -3.84 16.10 13.89
C VAL A 596 -2.95 15.50 12.82
N THR A 597 -3.47 15.29 11.62
CA THR A 597 -2.72 14.66 10.53
C THR A 597 -2.50 15.63 9.40
N GLU A 598 -1.25 15.74 8.96
CA GLU A 598 -0.85 16.50 7.77
C GLU A 598 -0.28 15.54 6.73
N GLY A 599 -1.01 15.35 5.65
CA GLY A 599 -0.64 14.48 4.54
C GLY A 599 -0.12 15.26 3.35
N LYS A 600 0.96 14.79 2.74
CA LYS A 600 1.47 15.22 1.44
C LYS A 600 1.54 14.01 0.53
N TRP A 601 1.06 14.13 -0.70
CA TRP A 601 1.27 13.07 -1.69
C TRP A 601 1.62 13.59 -3.06
N SER A 602 2.42 12.79 -3.74
CA SER A 602 2.98 13.00 -5.08
C SER A 602 2.91 11.71 -5.88
N ASP A 603 3.35 11.74 -7.14
CA ASP A 603 3.32 10.56 -8.01
C ASP A 603 4.10 9.35 -7.48
N ASN A 604 5.14 9.57 -6.67
CA ASN A 604 6.05 8.51 -6.22
C ASN A 604 6.07 8.32 -4.70
N GLN A 605 5.40 9.18 -3.93
CA GLN A 605 5.48 9.14 -2.46
C GLN A 605 4.23 9.73 -1.80
N ILE A 606 3.78 9.07 -0.72
CA ILE A 606 2.83 9.60 0.26
C ILE A 606 3.59 9.77 1.59
N GLU A 607 3.42 10.91 2.24
CA GLU A 607 3.97 11.21 3.55
C GLU A 607 2.85 11.76 4.44
N ILE A 608 2.61 11.12 5.58
CA ILE A 608 1.59 11.49 6.56
C ILE A 608 2.31 11.76 7.87
N GLN A 609 2.19 12.99 8.35
CA GLN A 609 2.69 13.41 9.65
C GLN A 609 1.54 13.42 10.65
N LEU A 610 1.64 12.60 11.69
CA LEU A 610 0.72 12.55 12.82
C LEU A 610 1.28 13.45 13.93
N ASN A 611 0.55 14.51 14.27
CA ASN A 611 0.92 15.49 15.28
C ASN A 611 0.01 15.39 16.50
N ASP A 612 0.55 15.73 17.67
CA ASP A 612 -0.16 15.77 18.96
C ASP A 612 -0.99 14.50 19.23
N ILE A 613 -0.35 13.34 19.05
CA ILE A 613 -0.98 12.04 19.22
C ILE A 613 -1.24 11.83 20.71
N ARG A 614 -2.51 11.59 21.05
CA ARG A 614 -2.91 11.10 22.36
C ARG A 614 -3.77 9.86 22.17
N LEU A 615 -3.24 8.71 22.59
CA LEU A 615 -3.94 7.44 22.65
C LEU A 615 -4.12 7.05 24.11
N SER A 616 -5.36 6.99 24.58
CA SER A 616 -5.72 6.46 25.89
C SER A 616 -6.33 5.08 25.74
N ILE A 617 -5.93 4.13 26.58
CA ILE A 617 -6.43 2.77 26.61
C ILE A 617 -6.89 2.49 28.05
N ASP A 618 -8.16 2.14 28.20
CA ASP A 618 -8.74 1.87 29.52
C ASP A 618 -8.09 0.64 30.17
N LYS A 619 -7.93 -0.47 29.43
CA LYS A 619 -7.40 -1.73 29.96
C LYS A 619 -6.73 -2.61 28.90
N ILE A 620 -5.59 -3.21 29.25
CA ILE A 620 -4.93 -4.30 28.50
C ILE A 620 -4.95 -5.53 29.39
N ARG A 621 -5.47 -6.64 28.87
CA ARG A 621 -5.53 -7.94 29.54
C ARG A 621 -4.69 -8.95 28.78
N VAL A 622 -3.89 -9.71 29.51
CA VAL A 622 -3.14 -10.83 28.98
C VAL A 622 -3.75 -12.13 29.52
N GLU A 623 -4.22 -13.01 28.64
CA GLU A 623 -4.72 -14.33 29.00
C GLU A 623 -3.60 -15.18 29.60
N GLN A 624 -3.83 -15.69 30.80
CA GLN A 624 -2.84 -16.41 31.61
C GLN A 624 -3.12 -17.91 31.63
N ARG A 625 -2.06 -18.69 31.87
CA ARG A 625 -2.13 -20.13 32.17
C ARG A 625 -1.28 -20.41 33.42
N GLY A 626 -1.59 -21.50 34.11
CA GLY A 626 -0.87 -21.90 35.33
C GLY A 626 -1.20 -21.02 36.53
N GLU A 627 -0.18 -20.64 37.30
CA GLU A 627 -0.35 -19.94 38.59
C GLU A 627 -0.80 -18.47 38.47
N TRP A 628 -0.77 -17.87 37.27
CA TRP A 628 -1.17 -16.48 37.08
C TRP A 628 -2.67 -16.38 36.85
N LEU A 629 -3.37 -15.63 37.70
CA LEU A 629 -4.82 -15.45 37.66
C LEU A 629 -5.22 -14.15 36.94
N GLU A 630 -4.39 -13.12 37.06
CA GLU A 630 -4.60 -11.80 36.46
C GLU A 630 -3.24 -11.18 36.11
N ALA A 631 -3.16 -10.51 34.96
CA ALA A 631 -2.01 -9.71 34.54
C ALA A 631 -2.53 -8.61 33.61
N ASP A 632 -3.06 -7.58 34.23
CA ASP A 632 -3.79 -6.51 33.57
C ASP A 632 -3.01 -5.19 33.73
N ALA A 633 -3.07 -4.33 32.72
CA ALA A 633 -2.62 -2.94 32.78
C ALA A 633 -3.82 -2.03 32.54
N GLU A 634 -3.97 -0.98 33.34
CA GLU A 634 -5.10 -0.05 33.26
C GLU A 634 -4.61 1.39 33.13
N ASN A 635 -5.46 2.25 32.55
CA ASN A 635 -5.18 3.67 32.31
C ASN A 635 -3.86 3.89 31.56
N ILE A 636 -3.69 3.22 30.41
CA ILE A 636 -2.49 3.39 29.60
C ILE A 636 -2.66 4.64 28.74
N THR A 637 -1.65 5.51 28.74
CA THR A 637 -1.56 6.67 27.86
C THR A 637 -0.33 6.57 26.98
N ILE A 638 -0.51 6.80 25.69
CA ILE A 638 0.56 6.85 24.68
C ILE A 638 0.49 8.23 24.05
N GLU A 639 1.56 9.00 24.24
CA GLU A 639 1.67 10.37 23.74
C GLU A 639 2.88 10.52 22.84
N ALA A 640 2.71 11.21 21.72
CA ALA A 640 3.81 11.56 20.82
C ALA A 640 3.51 12.88 20.10
N GLN A 641 4.51 13.75 20.02
CA GLN A 641 4.33 15.06 19.38
C GLN A 641 4.30 14.96 17.85
N MET A 642 5.13 14.08 17.27
CA MET A 642 5.25 13.92 15.83
C MET A 642 5.65 12.48 15.48
N VAL A 643 4.90 11.85 14.58
CA VAL A 643 5.24 10.56 13.95
C VAL A 643 5.06 10.70 12.46
N THR A 644 6.09 10.36 11.67
CA THR A 644 6.02 10.40 10.21
C THR A 644 5.80 8.99 9.68
N ILE A 645 4.78 8.82 8.85
CA ILE A 645 4.49 7.62 8.08
C ILE A 645 4.73 7.95 6.61
N LYS A 646 5.66 7.27 5.97
CA LYS A 646 6.01 7.47 4.57
C LYS A 646 5.82 6.18 3.77
N GLN A 647 5.24 6.29 2.59
CA GLN A 647 5.04 5.18 1.66
C GLN A 647 5.57 5.58 0.28
N ASP A 648 6.46 4.75 -0.28
CA ASP A 648 7.07 4.97 -1.59
C ASP A 648 6.46 4.07 -2.66
N PHE A 649 6.36 4.58 -3.87
CA PHE A 649 5.78 3.92 -5.04
C PHE A 649 6.75 3.91 -6.23
N LYS A 650 6.74 2.81 -6.99
CA LYS A 650 7.43 2.70 -8.29
C LYS A 650 6.63 1.82 -9.23
N LEU A 651 6.43 2.24 -10.49
CA LEU A 651 5.67 1.50 -11.51
C LEU A 651 4.31 0.99 -10.99
N ASN A 652 3.58 1.86 -10.28
CA ASN A 652 2.25 1.56 -9.74
C ASN A 652 2.20 0.45 -8.67
N LYS A 653 3.31 0.24 -7.95
CA LYS A 653 3.39 -0.68 -6.81
C LYS A 653 4.09 -0.03 -5.63
N THR A 654 3.66 -0.33 -4.41
CA THR A 654 4.37 0.07 -3.19
C THR A 654 5.70 -0.65 -3.08
N THR A 655 6.77 0.11 -2.89
CA THR A 655 8.15 -0.39 -2.75
C THR A 655 8.68 -0.29 -1.33
N GLY A 656 8.10 0.59 -0.51
CA GLY A 656 8.51 0.74 0.89
C GLY A 656 7.47 1.42 1.76
N LEU A 657 7.43 1.03 3.03
CA LEU A 657 6.70 1.70 4.11
C LEU A 657 7.68 2.01 5.24
N PHE A 658 7.64 3.25 5.72
CA PHE A 658 8.53 3.78 6.73
C PHE A 658 7.70 4.43 7.84
N ILE A 659 7.99 4.13 9.10
CA ILE A 659 7.43 4.82 10.26
C ILE A 659 8.59 5.30 11.11
N SER A 660 8.67 6.61 11.34
CA SER A 660 9.80 7.18 12.07
C SER A 660 9.41 8.28 13.03
N THR A 661 10.17 8.37 14.12
CA THR A 661 10.22 9.52 15.03
C THR A 661 11.66 9.99 15.21
N ASP A 662 11.86 11.26 15.53
CA ASP A 662 13.20 11.78 15.83
C ASP A 662 13.49 11.80 17.34
N ILE A 663 14.68 12.30 17.69
CA ILE A 663 15.17 12.38 19.08
C ILE A 663 14.38 13.40 19.93
N ASN A 664 13.83 14.44 19.28
CA ASN A 664 13.10 15.53 19.93
C ASN A 664 11.61 15.20 20.13
N HIS A 665 11.07 14.26 19.36
CA HIS A 665 9.68 13.83 19.38
C HIS A 665 9.56 12.36 19.86
N PRO A 666 9.87 12.08 21.14
CA PRO A 666 9.78 10.73 21.69
C PRO A 666 8.32 10.25 21.75
N ILE A 667 8.15 8.94 21.75
CA ILE A 667 6.89 8.31 22.15
C ILE A 667 6.97 8.02 23.66
N ILE A 668 6.03 8.55 24.42
CA ILE A 668 5.92 8.36 25.86
C ILE A 668 4.75 7.42 26.13
N VAL A 669 4.99 6.36 26.89
CA VAL A 669 3.98 5.38 27.29
C VAL A 669 3.94 5.36 28.82
N ASN A 670 2.79 5.65 29.41
CA ASN A 670 2.57 5.53 30.84
C ASN A 670 1.45 4.53 31.11
N ALA A 671 1.65 3.65 32.09
CA ALA A 671 0.63 2.77 32.63
C ALA A 671 0.56 3.00 34.14
N ASP A 672 -0.55 3.59 34.60
CA ASP A 672 -0.71 4.06 35.97
C ASP A 672 -1.06 2.94 36.96
N ASN A 673 -1.60 1.83 36.45
CA ASN A 673 -1.99 0.69 37.26
C ASN A 673 -1.68 -0.63 36.56
N LEU A 674 -0.52 -1.20 36.86
CA LEU A 674 -0.19 -2.58 36.54
C LEU A 674 -0.66 -3.46 37.69
N VAL A 675 -1.49 -4.47 37.43
CA VAL A 675 -1.98 -5.41 38.43
C VAL A 675 -1.70 -6.83 37.98
N ALA A 676 -1.12 -7.63 38.87
CA ALA A 676 -1.01 -9.06 38.64
C ALA A 676 -1.31 -9.86 39.92
N LEU A 677 -1.99 -10.99 39.74
CA LEU A 677 -2.32 -11.93 40.81
C LEU A 677 -1.71 -13.28 40.48
N LYS A 678 -0.85 -13.77 41.37
CA LYS A 678 -0.27 -15.11 41.28
C LYS A 678 -0.81 -15.98 42.41
N LEU A 679 -1.38 -17.13 42.10
CA LEU A 679 -1.83 -18.12 43.07
C LEU A 679 -0.62 -18.68 43.84
N ILE A 680 -0.75 -18.79 45.16
CA ILE A 680 0.25 -19.42 46.01
C ILE A 680 -0.14 -20.89 46.14
N THR A 681 0.64 -21.78 45.54
CA THR A 681 0.43 -23.23 45.61
C THR A 681 1.60 -23.95 46.26
N PRO A 682 1.41 -25.15 46.85
CA PRO A 682 2.51 -26.01 47.27
C PRO A 682 3.41 -26.37 46.09
N ASP A 683 4.71 -26.56 46.35
CA ASP A 683 5.66 -27.00 45.33
C ASP A 683 5.17 -28.29 44.64
N HIS A 684 5.33 -28.35 43.31
CA HIS A 684 4.91 -29.46 42.44
C HIS A 684 3.40 -29.62 42.19
N THR A 685 2.56 -28.61 42.47
CA THR A 685 1.15 -28.63 42.08
C THR A 685 0.99 -28.66 40.55
N SER A 686 0.19 -29.59 40.02
CA SER A 686 -0.01 -29.74 38.56
C SER A 686 -0.91 -28.64 37.98
N GLU A 687 -0.74 -28.31 36.69
CA GLU A 687 -1.62 -27.34 36.00
C GLU A 687 -3.10 -27.72 36.06
N THR A 688 -3.42 -29.02 36.04
CA THR A 688 -4.79 -29.54 36.17
C THR A 688 -5.39 -29.29 37.55
N GLU A 689 -4.57 -29.39 38.60
CA GLU A 689 -4.99 -29.09 39.98
C GLU A 689 -5.17 -27.59 40.17
N ILE A 690 -4.25 -26.78 39.63
CA ILE A 690 -4.36 -25.30 39.63
C ILE A 690 -5.66 -24.88 38.93
N ALA A 691 -5.95 -25.42 37.75
CA ALA A 691 -7.19 -25.13 37.04
C ALA A 691 -8.45 -25.53 37.83
N ALA A 692 -8.40 -26.67 38.54
CA ALA A 692 -9.51 -27.11 39.40
C ALA A 692 -9.72 -26.20 40.62
N ILE A 693 -8.65 -25.66 41.21
CA ILE A 693 -8.71 -24.70 42.33
C ILE A 693 -9.35 -23.39 41.86
N VAL A 694 -8.88 -22.84 40.73
CA VAL A 694 -9.36 -21.57 40.17
C VAL A 694 -10.83 -21.64 39.74
N GLN A 695 -11.32 -22.81 39.31
CA GLN A 695 -12.73 -22.99 38.92
C GLN A 695 -13.69 -23.16 40.11
N LYS A 696 -13.22 -23.66 41.26
CA LYS A 696 -14.09 -23.99 42.41
C LYS A 696 -14.25 -22.87 43.43
N GLU A 697 -13.28 -21.96 43.52
CA GLU A 697 -13.26 -20.92 44.55
C GLU A 697 -13.36 -19.51 43.96
N ASN A 698 -13.86 -18.57 44.77
CA ASN A 698 -13.84 -17.16 44.40
C ASN A 698 -12.40 -16.64 44.49
N ILE A 699 -11.91 -15.93 43.45
CA ILE A 699 -10.55 -15.36 43.39
C ILE A 699 -10.19 -14.56 44.65
N ASN A 700 -11.16 -13.88 45.27
CA ASN A 700 -10.93 -13.10 46.49
C ASN A 700 -10.62 -13.94 47.74
N GLN A 701 -10.94 -15.23 47.73
CA GLN A 701 -10.70 -16.17 48.83
C GLN A 701 -9.42 -16.99 48.63
N LEU A 702 -8.85 -16.98 47.42
CA LEU A 702 -7.64 -17.71 47.10
C LEU A 702 -6.40 -17.04 47.75
N PRO A 703 -5.43 -17.83 48.25
CA PRO A 703 -4.16 -17.31 48.71
C PRO A 703 -3.36 -16.82 47.49
N VAL A 704 -3.35 -15.51 47.29
CA VAL A 704 -2.69 -14.88 46.13
C VAL A 704 -1.57 -13.95 46.55
N GLN A 705 -0.49 -14.00 45.80
CA GLN A 705 0.56 -13.01 45.74
C GLN A 705 0.08 -11.86 44.84
N ARG A 706 -0.12 -10.68 45.42
CA ARG A 706 -0.58 -9.49 44.72
C ARG A 706 0.59 -8.61 44.30
N TYR A 707 0.61 -8.23 43.03
CA TYR A 707 1.53 -7.26 42.47
C TYR A 707 0.76 -6.02 42.00
N SER A 708 1.24 -4.84 42.36
CA SER A 708 0.72 -3.58 41.84
C SER A 708 1.85 -2.64 41.46
N GLY A 709 1.72 -1.87 40.39
CA GLY A 709 2.84 -1.07 39.92
C GLY A 709 2.49 0.01 38.91
N GLN A 710 3.53 0.74 38.52
CA GLN A 710 3.49 1.78 37.50
C GLN A 710 4.65 1.56 36.54
N LEU A 711 4.40 1.83 35.26
CA LEU A 711 5.40 1.79 34.20
C LEU A 711 5.38 3.09 33.42
N ALA A 712 6.57 3.63 33.19
CA ALA A 712 6.78 4.76 32.29
C ALA A 712 7.87 4.36 31.29
N ALA A 713 7.59 4.48 30.00
CA ALA A 713 8.53 4.18 28.93
C ALA A 713 8.65 5.36 27.97
N ARG A 714 9.88 5.61 27.52
CA ARG A 714 10.22 6.58 26.49
C ARG A 714 10.91 5.85 25.35
N LEU A 715 10.36 5.95 24.13
CA LEU A 715 10.91 5.36 22.91
C LEU A 715 11.38 6.48 21.98
N SER A 716 12.68 6.51 21.66
CA SER A 716 13.26 7.55 20.79
C SER A 716 14.71 7.24 20.38
N PRO A 717 15.08 7.44 19.09
CA PRO A 717 14.16 7.54 17.95
C PRO A 717 13.47 6.19 17.70
N LEU A 718 12.37 6.18 16.94
CA LEU A 718 11.78 4.96 16.37
C LEU A 718 12.04 5.00 14.86
N ASP A 719 12.54 3.92 14.28
CA ASP A 719 12.69 3.75 12.83
C ASP A 719 12.23 2.35 12.45
N VAL A 720 11.11 2.28 11.73
CA VAL A 720 10.55 1.05 11.18
C VAL A 720 10.62 1.14 9.67
N LYS A 721 11.30 0.18 9.04
CA LYS A 721 11.46 0.07 7.59
C LYS A 721 10.89 -1.25 7.12
N LEU A 722 9.97 -1.20 6.18
CA LEU A 722 9.43 -2.35 5.47
C LEU A 722 9.66 -2.14 3.97
N ALA A 723 10.70 -2.76 3.42
CA ALA A 723 10.96 -2.73 1.99
C ALA A 723 10.29 -3.92 1.30
N MET A 724 9.45 -3.62 0.30
CA MET A 724 8.67 -4.59 -0.44
C MET A 724 9.30 -4.76 -1.83
N LYS A 725 10.04 -5.85 -2.04
CA LYS A 725 10.70 -6.14 -3.32
C LYS A 725 9.91 -7.21 -4.07
N PRO A 726 9.39 -6.93 -5.28
CA PRO A 726 8.69 -7.94 -6.07
C PRO A 726 9.59 -9.14 -6.37
N GLY A 727 9.22 -10.34 -5.91
CA GLY A 727 9.96 -11.59 -6.17
C GLY A 727 11.15 -11.88 -5.24
N LEU A 728 11.40 -11.04 -4.24
CA LEU A 728 12.42 -11.25 -3.19
C LEU A 728 11.76 -11.24 -1.80
N THR A 729 12.45 -11.72 -0.77
CA THR A 729 11.98 -11.62 0.63
C THR A 729 11.88 -10.14 1.04
N ASN A 730 10.74 -9.74 1.58
CA ASN A 730 10.55 -8.41 2.15
C ASN A 730 11.57 -8.19 3.29
N GLU A 731 12.22 -7.03 3.28
CA GLU A 731 13.16 -6.64 4.33
C GLU A 731 12.36 -5.85 5.39
N PHE A 732 12.40 -6.32 6.64
CA PHE A 732 11.82 -5.63 7.79
C PHE A 732 12.94 -5.27 8.76
N LEU A 733 12.98 -4.02 9.22
CA LEU A 733 13.90 -3.59 10.26
C LEU A 733 13.18 -2.61 11.18
N LEU A 734 13.16 -2.89 12.47
CA LEU A 734 12.75 -1.98 13.52
C LEU A 734 13.95 -1.67 14.40
N THR A 735 14.24 -0.39 14.60
CA THR A 735 15.26 0.08 15.54
C THR A 735 14.66 1.15 16.44
N THR A 736 14.85 1.02 17.76
CA THR A 736 14.45 2.08 18.69
C THR A 736 15.31 2.14 19.94
N GLY A 737 15.64 3.36 20.37
CA GLY A 737 16.17 3.59 21.71
C GLY A 737 15.03 3.56 22.73
N TYR A 738 15.21 2.89 23.86
CA TYR A 738 14.21 2.85 24.93
C TYR A 738 14.79 3.29 26.26
N GLN A 739 13.92 3.84 27.10
CA GLN A 739 14.12 4.05 28.52
C GLN A 739 12.83 3.67 29.24
N VAL A 740 12.87 2.63 30.05
CA VAL A 740 11.71 2.11 30.80
C VAL A 740 12.00 2.22 32.28
N THR A 741 11.07 2.79 33.05
CA THR A 741 11.09 2.80 34.51
C THR A 741 9.90 2.00 35.01
N ILE A 742 10.16 1.11 35.96
CA ILE A 742 9.13 0.29 36.60
C ILE A 742 9.22 0.43 38.11
N THR A 743 8.06 0.55 38.75
CA THR A 743 7.93 0.45 40.20
C THR A 743 6.84 -0.55 40.53
N VAL A 744 7.15 -1.50 41.39
CA VAL A 744 6.25 -2.60 41.75
C VAL A 744 6.17 -2.70 43.27
N ASN A 745 5.00 -3.04 43.77
CA ASN A 745 4.74 -3.48 45.13
C ASN A 745 4.32 -4.95 45.09
N GLN A 746 4.71 -5.71 46.10
CA GLN A 746 4.36 -7.11 46.27
C GLN A 746 3.70 -7.28 47.65
N ASN A 747 2.43 -7.69 47.74
CA ASN A 747 1.68 -7.80 49.00
C ASN A 747 1.83 -6.55 49.92
N ASN A 748 1.72 -5.35 49.34
CA ASN A 748 1.95 -4.05 49.99
C ASN A 748 3.42 -3.72 50.36
N GLN A 749 4.37 -4.64 50.16
CA GLN A 749 5.80 -4.35 50.27
C GLN A 749 6.28 -3.61 49.02
N ARG A 750 6.81 -2.40 49.19
CA ARG A 750 7.36 -1.62 48.08
C ARG A 750 8.72 -2.17 47.66
N LEU A 751 8.85 -2.59 46.40
CA LEU A 751 10.12 -3.05 45.84
C LEU A 751 10.98 -1.85 45.38
N PRO A 752 12.31 -2.01 45.30
CA PRO A 752 13.19 -1.03 44.67
C PRO A 752 12.73 -0.76 43.23
N GLY A 753 12.65 0.51 42.84
CA GLY A 753 12.34 0.85 41.44
C GLY A 753 13.54 0.61 40.56
N LEU A 754 13.28 0.07 39.38
CA LEU A 754 14.28 -0.25 38.37
C LEU A 754 14.05 0.63 37.14
N MET A 755 15.13 1.02 36.51
CA MET A 755 15.14 1.67 35.21
C MET A 755 16.00 0.85 34.26
N THR A 756 15.62 0.75 33.01
CA THR A 756 16.45 0.18 31.96
C THR A 756 16.47 1.08 30.75
N ASN A 757 17.64 1.27 30.16
CA ASN A 757 17.86 2.06 28.97
C ASN A 757 18.74 1.28 27.99
N GLY A 758 18.45 1.41 26.71
CA GLY A 758 19.14 0.64 25.70
C GLY A 758 18.60 0.82 24.29
N VAL A 759 18.95 -0.12 23.41
CA VAL A 759 18.53 -0.17 22.01
C VAL A 759 17.88 -1.51 21.73
N LEU A 760 16.73 -1.46 21.07
CA LEU A 760 16.01 -2.58 20.50
C LEU A 760 16.22 -2.58 18.99
N THR A 761 16.65 -3.72 18.45
CA THR A 761 16.70 -3.97 17.00
C THR A 761 15.96 -5.27 16.68
N VAL A 762 15.00 -5.22 15.77
CA VAL A 762 14.24 -6.40 15.33
C VAL A 762 14.32 -6.51 13.82
N ASP A 763 14.76 -7.67 13.34
CA ASP A 763 14.77 -8.07 11.94
C ASP A 763 14.01 -9.41 11.77
N PRO A 764 13.80 -9.95 10.55
CA PRO A 764 13.02 -11.17 10.37
C PRO A 764 13.64 -12.43 10.99
N VAL A 765 14.92 -12.38 11.36
CA VAL A 765 15.70 -13.52 11.85
C VAL A 765 15.90 -13.42 13.37
N ARG A 766 16.12 -12.22 13.90
CA ARG A 766 16.47 -11.99 15.31
C ARG A 766 15.87 -10.72 15.90
N SER A 767 15.66 -10.76 17.21
CA SER A 767 15.38 -9.60 18.06
C SER A 767 16.52 -9.41 19.05
N SER A 768 17.19 -8.26 19.01
CA SER A 768 18.33 -7.90 19.87
C SER A 768 17.93 -6.78 20.82
N PHE A 769 18.08 -7.02 22.13
CA PHE A 769 17.89 -6.04 23.20
C PHE A 769 19.24 -5.84 23.89
N LYS A 770 19.80 -4.64 23.78
CA LYS A 770 21.08 -4.31 24.44
C LYS A 770 20.87 -3.11 25.34
N GLY A 771 21.33 -3.18 26.57
CA GLY A 771 21.10 -2.10 27.52
C GLY A 771 21.72 -2.32 28.88
N GLU A 772 21.34 -1.47 29.80
CA GLU A 772 21.72 -1.54 31.21
C GLU A 772 20.49 -1.44 32.10
N ILE A 773 20.58 -2.01 33.30
CA ILE A 773 19.60 -1.86 34.37
C ILE A 773 20.22 -1.00 35.46
N LEU A 774 19.46 0.00 35.89
CA LEU A 774 19.81 1.00 36.86
C LEU A 774 18.80 0.96 38.02
N ASN A 775 19.23 1.36 39.21
CA ASN A 775 18.31 1.66 40.31
C ASN A 775 17.73 3.09 40.17
N LYS A 776 16.84 3.48 41.10
CA LYS A 776 16.29 4.86 41.16
C LYS A 776 17.33 5.97 41.32
N ARG A 777 18.57 5.66 41.72
CA ARG A 777 19.67 6.62 41.86
C ARG A 777 20.55 6.66 40.60
N HIS A 778 20.11 6.07 39.49
CA HIS A 778 20.85 5.94 38.23
C HIS A 778 22.18 5.18 38.39
N THR A 779 22.26 4.31 39.39
CA THR A 779 23.42 3.45 39.63
C THR A 779 23.25 2.14 38.88
N LYS A 780 24.27 1.77 38.10
CA LYS A 780 24.31 0.56 37.28
C LYS A 780 24.30 -0.70 38.12
N LEU A 781 23.32 -1.56 37.87
CA LEU A 781 23.17 -2.88 38.47
C LEU A 781 23.76 -3.97 37.56
N PHE A 782 23.39 -3.97 36.27
CA PHE A 782 23.97 -4.86 35.26
C PHE A 782 23.82 -4.32 33.85
N VAL A 783 24.65 -4.84 32.95
CA VAL A 783 24.59 -4.61 31.50
C VAL A 783 24.21 -5.92 30.84
N TYR A 784 23.31 -5.89 29.87
CA TYR A 784 22.79 -7.09 29.24
C TYR A 784 22.74 -6.99 27.71
N THR A 785 22.89 -8.14 27.08
CA THR A 785 22.54 -8.40 25.69
C THR A 785 21.58 -9.60 25.66
N ILE A 786 20.39 -9.42 25.10
CA ILE A 786 19.44 -10.50 24.85
C ILE A 786 19.26 -10.62 23.34
N GLU A 787 19.60 -11.77 22.77
CA GLU A 787 19.37 -12.10 21.37
C GLU A 787 18.35 -13.23 21.27
N TYR A 788 17.18 -12.94 20.73
CA TYR A 788 16.14 -13.93 20.45
C TYR A 788 16.16 -14.32 18.98
N LEU A 789 16.48 -15.58 18.68
CA LEU A 789 16.48 -16.16 17.34
C LEU A 789 15.10 -16.69 17.00
N ILE A 790 14.37 -15.95 16.15
CA ILE A 790 12.94 -16.16 15.89
C ILE A 790 12.67 -17.56 15.32
N SER A 791 13.45 -17.97 14.31
CA SER A 791 13.29 -19.28 13.65
C SER A 791 13.61 -20.48 14.55
N GLN A 792 14.42 -20.27 15.59
CA GLN A 792 14.86 -21.33 16.51
C GLN A 792 14.04 -21.35 17.82
N GLN A 793 13.23 -20.31 18.07
CA GLN A 793 12.55 -20.07 19.34
C GLN A 793 13.53 -20.15 20.53
N GLN A 794 14.70 -19.54 20.36
CA GLN A 794 15.80 -19.59 21.33
C GLN A 794 16.21 -18.17 21.74
N ALA A 795 16.34 -17.93 23.04
CA ALA A 795 16.90 -16.70 23.60
C ALA A 795 18.30 -16.95 24.15
N ASN A 796 19.27 -16.14 23.73
CA ASN A 796 20.60 -16.07 24.31
C ASN A 796 20.67 -14.80 25.17
N ILE A 797 20.97 -14.95 26.46
CA ILE A 797 21.01 -13.85 27.43
C ILE A 797 22.44 -13.78 27.97
N GLU A 798 23.14 -12.70 27.66
CA GLU A 798 24.46 -12.38 28.17
C GLU A 798 24.33 -11.24 29.18
N LEU A 799 24.74 -11.48 30.41
CA LEU A 799 24.99 -10.45 31.42
C LEU A 799 26.48 -10.14 31.39
N HIS A 800 26.82 -8.96 30.88
CA HIS A 800 28.21 -8.52 30.78
C HIS A 800 28.77 -8.30 32.18
N ARG A 801 30.08 -8.55 32.30
CA ARG A 801 30.79 -8.32 33.55
C ARG A 801 30.59 -6.89 34.06
N ASN A 802 30.00 -6.76 35.25
CA ASN A 802 29.80 -5.49 35.93
C ASN A 802 30.27 -5.60 37.39
N ASP A 803 31.28 -4.82 37.75
CA ASP A 803 31.81 -4.79 39.12
C ASP A 803 31.05 -3.72 39.93
N ILE A 804 30.28 -4.15 40.92
CA ILE A 804 29.51 -3.29 41.81
C ILE A 804 30.37 -2.91 43.02
N PRO A 805 30.76 -1.63 43.20
CA PRO A 805 31.52 -1.19 44.36
C PRO A 805 30.60 -0.92 45.56
N PHE A 806 31.06 -1.29 46.75
CA PHE A 806 30.38 -1.03 48.01
C PHE A 806 31.22 -0.14 48.91
N SER A 807 30.53 0.72 49.65
CA SER A 807 31.13 1.56 50.70
C SER A 807 30.11 1.78 51.81
N SER A 808 30.54 2.37 52.93
CA SER A 808 29.65 2.71 54.06
C SER A 808 28.46 3.60 53.63
N LYS A 809 28.63 4.40 52.56
CA LYS A 809 27.57 5.22 51.95
C LYS A 809 26.80 4.50 50.85
N GLN A 810 27.44 3.56 50.15
CA GLN A 810 26.89 2.79 49.03
C GLN A 810 26.74 1.31 49.39
N SER A 811 26.06 1.02 50.50
CA SER A 811 25.81 -0.37 50.90
C SER A 811 24.71 -1.01 50.05
N LEU A 812 24.70 -2.34 49.96
CA LEU A 812 23.69 -3.11 49.24
C LEU A 812 22.27 -2.72 49.70
N LYS A 813 22.03 -2.70 51.01
CA LYS A 813 20.74 -2.43 51.63
C LYS A 813 20.33 -0.96 51.55
N LYS A 814 21.28 -0.02 51.65
CA LYS A 814 20.97 1.43 51.71
C LYS A 814 20.96 2.14 50.35
N HIS A 815 21.76 1.68 49.39
CA HIS A 815 21.99 2.37 48.12
C HIS A 815 21.46 1.59 46.92
N TYR A 816 21.83 0.32 46.79
CA TYR A 816 21.50 -0.49 45.61
C TYR A 816 20.07 -1.03 45.65
N LEU A 817 19.66 -1.64 46.77
CA LEU A 817 18.33 -2.26 46.97
C LEU A 817 17.58 -1.68 48.18
N PRO A 818 17.35 -0.35 48.24
CA PRO A 818 16.67 0.28 49.36
C PRO A 818 15.22 -0.20 49.48
N LYS A 819 14.74 -0.39 50.71
CA LYS A 819 13.37 -0.84 51.07
C LYS A 819 13.12 -2.34 50.93
N LEU A 820 14.09 -3.11 50.47
CA LEU A 820 14.00 -4.56 50.53
C LEU A 820 14.29 -5.02 51.99
N PRO A 821 13.46 -5.85 52.61
CA PRO A 821 13.66 -6.34 53.97
C PRO A 821 14.78 -7.40 53.98
N LEU A 822 16.03 -6.94 53.88
CA LEU A 822 17.21 -7.79 53.90
C LEU A 822 17.79 -7.89 55.31
N ASP A 823 18.00 -9.09 55.80
CA ASP A 823 18.72 -9.39 57.06
C ASP A 823 20.24 -9.50 56.85
N HIS A 824 20.73 -8.91 55.76
CA HIS A 824 22.12 -8.88 55.35
C HIS A 824 22.44 -7.53 54.72
N ASP A 825 23.70 -7.10 54.82
CA ASP A 825 24.21 -5.92 54.12
C ASP A 825 25.66 -6.12 53.72
N ILE A 826 26.02 -5.55 52.58
CA ILE A 826 27.39 -5.48 52.06
C ILE A 826 27.75 -4.00 52.02
N HIS A 827 28.81 -3.62 52.73
CA HIS A 827 29.17 -2.21 52.94
C HIS A 827 30.62 -1.89 52.59
N SER A 828 31.40 -2.83 52.08
CA SER A 828 32.76 -2.59 51.56
C SER A 828 33.16 -3.62 50.51
N GLY A 829 34.13 -3.28 49.66
CA GLY A 829 34.68 -4.14 48.60
C GLY A 829 33.92 -4.01 47.28
N SER A 830 34.08 -4.98 46.38
CA SER A 830 33.31 -5.06 45.13
C SER A 830 32.82 -6.47 44.82
N LEU A 831 31.70 -6.54 44.09
CA LEU A 831 31.09 -7.77 43.59
C LEU A 831 30.97 -7.67 42.06
N GLY A 832 31.74 -8.49 41.36
CA GLY A 832 31.63 -8.69 39.92
C GLY A 832 30.81 -9.94 39.61
N PHE A 833 29.97 -9.87 38.57
CA PHE A 833 29.28 -11.04 38.04
C PHE A 833 29.14 -10.96 36.54
N GLU A 834 29.06 -12.13 35.91
CA GLU A 834 28.78 -12.31 34.49
C GLU A 834 27.94 -13.58 34.31
N ALA A 835 27.13 -13.62 33.25
CA ALA A 835 26.35 -14.82 32.93
C ALA A 835 26.12 -14.96 31.43
N ASN A 836 26.10 -16.20 30.95
CA ASN A 836 25.73 -16.56 29.60
C ASN A 836 24.69 -17.66 29.66
N LEU A 837 23.44 -17.33 29.34
CA LEU A 837 22.29 -18.23 29.45
C LEU A 837 21.67 -18.45 28.07
N THR A 838 21.21 -19.67 27.82
CA THR A 838 20.45 -20.05 26.63
C THR A 838 19.13 -20.66 27.08
N LEU A 839 18.03 -20.17 26.53
CA LEU A 839 16.66 -20.63 26.79
C LEU A 839 16.02 -21.07 25.47
N ARG A 840 15.50 -22.29 25.40
CA ARG A 840 14.80 -22.85 24.23
C ARG A 840 13.57 -23.65 24.70
N GLY A 841 12.37 -23.07 24.53
CA GLY A 841 11.16 -23.58 25.19
C GLY A 841 11.34 -23.58 26.71
N ASP A 842 11.04 -24.70 27.37
CA ASP A 842 11.22 -24.85 28.83
C ASP A 842 12.65 -25.26 29.24
N GLN A 843 13.53 -25.54 28.27
CA GLN A 843 14.91 -25.93 28.54
C GLN A 843 15.81 -24.70 28.63
N TRP A 844 16.54 -24.57 29.73
CA TRP A 844 17.52 -23.52 29.97
C TRP A 844 18.85 -24.11 30.45
N SER A 845 19.94 -23.50 29.99
CA SER A 845 21.29 -23.84 30.41
C SER A 845 22.20 -22.64 30.30
N GLY A 846 23.25 -22.58 31.09
CA GLY A 846 24.21 -21.50 30.98
C GLY A 846 25.34 -21.56 31.97
N GLN A 847 26.16 -20.52 31.94
CA GLN A 847 27.28 -20.32 32.84
C GLN A 847 27.04 -19.03 33.64
N ILE A 848 27.34 -19.06 34.94
CA ILE A 848 27.41 -17.87 35.79
C ILE A 848 28.80 -17.82 36.42
N SER A 849 29.44 -16.66 36.40
CA SER A 849 30.64 -16.41 37.18
C SER A 849 30.42 -15.28 38.19
N LEU A 850 30.95 -15.43 39.39
CA LEU A 850 30.88 -14.48 40.50
C LEU A 850 32.30 -14.25 41.04
N PHE A 851 32.65 -12.98 41.22
CA PHE A 851 33.96 -12.54 41.69
C PHE A 851 33.78 -11.52 42.80
N THR A 852 34.53 -11.65 43.89
CA THR A 852 34.53 -10.65 44.95
C THR A 852 35.93 -10.12 45.18
N HIS A 853 36.03 -8.83 45.48
CA HIS A 853 37.28 -8.20 45.89
C HIS A 853 37.09 -7.51 47.24
N ASN A 854 37.75 -8.05 48.26
CA ASN A 854 37.71 -7.54 49.64
C ASN A 854 36.30 -7.24 50.16
N LEU A 855 35.33 -8.11 49.84
CA LEU A 855 33.93 -7.89 50.18
C LEU A 855 33.73 -7.99 51.69
N SER A 856 33.06 -7.01 52.29
CA SER A 856 32.80 -7.01 53.73
C SER A 856 31.35 -6.66 54.03
N GLY A 857 30.80 -7.33 55.03
CA GLY A 857 29.38 -7.23 55.35
C GLY A 857 28.97 -8.18 56.46
N TYR A 858 27.66 -8.38 56.55
CA TYR A 858 27.08 -9.35 57.48
C TYR A 858 25.91 -10.07 56.83
N VAL A 859 25.69 -11.31 57.28
CA VAL A 859 24.53 -12.13 56.95
C VAL A 859 23.98 -12.70 58.25
N HIS A 860 22.76 -12.31 58.64
CA HIS A 860 22.24 -12.55 59.99
C HIS A 860 23.24 -12.04 61.04
N ASP A 861 23.67 -12.88 61.97
CA ASP A 861 24.66 -12.55 63.02
C ASP A 861 26.12 -12.85 62.61
N ILE A 862 26.35 -13.27 61.36
CA ILE A 862 27.68 -13.62 60.86
C ILE A 862 28.29 -12.40 60.18
N HIS A 863 29.39 -11.89 60.73
CA HIS A 863 30.14 -10.78 60.15
C HIS A 863 31.38 -11.29 59.41
N PHE A 864 31.66 -10.72 58.24
CA PHE A 864 32.83 -11.08 57.44
C PHE A 864 33.54 -9.83 56.90
N ALA A 865 34.87 -9.92 56.80
CA ALA A 865 35.71 -8.88 56.21
C ALA A 865 36.71 -9.47 55.22
N ASP A 866 36.93 -8.72 54.14
CA ASP A 866 37.83 -9.04 53.03
C ASP A 866 37.59 -10.41 52.35
N LEU A 867 36.32 -10.75 52.12
CA LEU A 867 35.92 -11.95 51.40
C LEU A 867 36.32 -11.82 49.91
N ASN A 868 37.17 -12.75 49.47
CA ASN A 868 37.60 -12.94 48.10
C ASN A 868 37.17 -14.34 47.63
N VAL A 869 36.33 -14.37 46.60
CA VAL A 869 35.76 -15.59 46.01
C VAL A 869 35.85 -15.47 44.49
N SER A 870 36.23 -16.57 43.84
CA SER A 870 36.11 -16.75 42.39
C SER A 870 35.33 -18.02 42.13
N LEU A 871 34.11 -17.87 41.63
CA LEU A 871 33.14 -18.94 41.45
C LEU A 871 32.69 -18.94 39.99
N SER A 872 32.80 -20.08 39.30
CA SER A 872 32.21 -20.28 37.97
C SER A 872 31.40 -21.57 37.96
N ILE A 873 30.11 -21.46 37.66
CA ILE A 873 29.15 -22.56 37.72
C ILE A 873 28.46 -22.75 36.36
N ASP A 874 28.23 -24.01 36.01
CA ASP A 874 27.30 -24.42 34.96
C ASP A 874 25.92 -24.63 35.62
N ILE A 875 24.89 -24.04 35.04
CA ILE A 875 23.51 -24.11 35.52
C ILE A 875 22.61 -24.69 34.42
N SER A 876 21.62 -25.51 34.78
CA SER A 876 20.61 -26.04 33.85
C SER A 876 19.36 -26.49 34.61
N ASN A 877 18.31 -26.89 33.87
CA ASN A 877 17.12 -27.52 34.44
C ASN A 877 17.43 -28.72 35.36
N HIS A 878 18.58 -29.37 35.20
CA HIS A 878 18.95 -30.57 35.94
C HIS A 878 19.78 -30.30 37.20
N GLY A 879 20.23 -29.05 37.42
CA GLY A 879 21.00 -28.66 38.60
C GLY A 879 22.18 -27.76 38.28
N VAL A 880 23.03 -27.57 39.28
CA VAL A 880 24.17 -26.65 39.28
C VAL A 880 25.46 -27.38 39.60
N ARG A 881 26.53 -27.05 38.87
CA ARG A 881 27.85 -27.65 39.02
C ARG A 881 28.95 -26.60 38.97
N SER A 882 29.94 -26.67 39.85
CA SER A 882 31.16 -25.87 39.75
C SER A 882 32.04 -26.36 38.60
N ARG A 883 32.53 -25.45 37.74
CA ARG A 883 33.43 -25.79 36.62
C ARG A 883 34.84 -26.14 37.08
N GLN A 884 35.26 -25.52 38.17
CA GLN A 884 36.56 -25.65 38.79
C GLN A 884 36.39 -25.54 40.31
N PRO A 885 37.33 -26.07 41.11
CA PRO A 885 37.31 -25.86 42.54
C PRO A 885 37.29 -24.38 42.90
N ILE A 886 36.38 -24.01 43.79
CA ILE A 886 36.10 -22.66 44.24
C ILE A 886 37.06 -22.34 45.38
N SER A 887 37.88 -21.31 45.18
CA SER A 887 38.73 -20.76 46.24
C SER A 887 37.99 -19.66 46.98
N LEU A 888 37.90 -19.79 48.30
CA LEU A 888 37.34 -18.81 49.22
C LEU A 888 38.44 -18.38 50.19
N HIS A 889 38.62 -17.07 50.34
CA HIS A 889 39.50 -16.48 51.33
C HIS A 889 38.79 -15.35 52.07
N VAL A 890 38.85 -15.36 53.40
CA VAL A 890 38.25 -14.33 54.26
C VAL A 890 39.27 -13.95 55.32
N SER A 891 39.60 -12.65 55.45
CA SER A 891 40.52 -12.20 56.49
C SER A 891 39.93 -12.41 57.88
N TYR A 892 38.64 -12.09 58.06
CA TYR A 892 37.95 -12.26 59.34
C TYR A 892 36.53 -12.78 59.11
N LEU A 893 36.16 -13.84 59.84
CA LEU A 893 34.80 -14.36 59.89
C LEU A 893 34.41 -14.52 61.36
N HIS A 894 33.38 -13.80 61.80
CA HIS A 894 32.85 -13.89 63.15
C HIS A 894 31.50 -14.59 63.12
N ALA A 895 31.46 -15.84 63.59
CA ALA A 895 30.27 -16.67 63.70
C ALA A 895 30.15 -17.21 65.14
N GLY A 896 29.99 -16.32 66.11
CA GLY A 896 30.06 -16.62 67.54
C GLY A 896 31.49 -16.75 68.08
N ILE A 897 32.43 -17.21 67.24
CA ILE A 897 33.87 -17.15 67.48
C ILE A 897 34.57 -16.51 66.28
N LEU A 898 35.69 -15.83 66.53
CA LEU A 898 36.49 -15.18 65.48
C LEU A 898 37.43 -16.18 64.80
N LEU A 899 37.24 -16.37 63.50
CA LEU A 899 38.14 -17.08 62.60
C LEU A 899 38.95 -16.05 61.79
N GLU A 900 40.27 -16.14 61.82
CA GLU A 900 41.19 -15.27 61.09
C GLU A 900 41.82 -16.02 59.90
N ASN A 901 42.01 -15.34 58.77
CA ASN A 901 42.54 -15.87 57.50
C ASN A 901 41.96 -17.25 57.14
N LEU A 902 40.63 -17.34 57.07
CA LEU A 902 39.93 -18.54 56.62
C LEU A 902 40.18 -18.74 55.12
N TYR A 903 40.77 -19.87 54.76
CA TYR A 903 40.91 -20.33 53.39
C TYR A 903 40.17 -21.64 53.20
N ALA A 904 39.39 -21.77 52.13
CA ALA A 904 38.71 -23.00 51.75
C ALA A 904 38.76 -23.24 50.23
N MET A 905 38.85 -24.50 49.84
CA MET A 905 38.78 -24.94 48.44
C MET A 905 37.72 -26.03 48.30
N LEU A 906 36.64 -25.73 47.58
CA LEU A 906 35.43 -26.58 47.51
C LEU A 906 34.94 -26.80 46.09
N GLU A 907 34.30 -27.93 45.82
CA GLU A 907 33.72 -28.32 44.53
C GLU A 907 32.33 -28.90 44.78
N PHE A 908 31.37 -28.63 43.89
CA PHE A 908 30.04 -29.23 43.99
C PHE A 908 29.42 -29.56 42.63
N ASP A 909 28.59 -30.60 42.61
CA ASP A 909 27.74 -31.01 41.48
C ASP A 909 26.42 -31.53 42.04
N SER A 910 25.37 -30.71 41.97
CA SER A 910 24.05 -31.08 42.50
C SER A 910 23.34 -32.14 41.64
N GLN A 911 23.81 -32.41 40.42
CA GLN A 911 23.23 -33.42 39.54
C GLN A 911 23.70 -34.83 39.93
N LYS A 912 24.92 -34.93 40.46
CA LYS A 912 25.53 -36.18 40.94
C LYS A 912 25.51 -36.33 42.46
N PRO A 913 24.66 -35.53 43.15
CA PRO A 913 24.89 -35.01 44.50
C PRO A 913 26.30 -35.24 45.04
N ILE A 914 27.28 -34.45 44.58
CA ILE A 914 28.66 -34.51 45.08
C ILE A 914 29.03 -33.14 45.64
N TYR A 915 29.40 -33.09 46.92
CA TYR A 915 29.97 -31.92 47.58
C TYR A 915 31.32 -32.28 48.16
N LYS A 916 32.37 -31.57 47.75
CA LYS A 916 33.75 -31.83 48.17
C LYS A 916 34.38 -30.59 48.77
N LEU A 917 35.02 -30.75 49.93
CA LEU A 917 35.96 -29.78 50.49
C LEU A 917 37.37 -30.38 50.39
N HIS A 918 38.18 -29.87 49.48
CA HIS A 918 39.57 -30.32 49.31
C HIS A 918 40.41 -29.95 50.52
N ARG A 919 40.27 -28.71 51.00
CA ARG A 919 41.01 -28.18 52.14
C ARG A 919 40.25 -26.99 52.75
N ALA A 920 40.25 -26.90 54.07
CA ALA A 920 39.99 -25.66 54.78
C ALA A 920 41.03 -25.43 55.88
N LYS A 921 41.38 -24.17 56.12
CA LYS A 921 42.28 -23.74 57.20
C LYS A 921 41.81 -22.39 57.75
N ALA A 922 41.83 -22.21 59.07
CA ALA A 922 41.60 -20.92 59.72
C ALA A 922 42.48 -20.80 60.96
N TYR A 923 42.80 -19.57 61.35
CA TYR A 923 43.39 -19.28 62.65
C TYR A 923 42.29 -19.00 63.67
N LEU A 924 42.46 -19.53 64.87
CA LEU A 924 41.47 -19.48 65.93
C LEU A 924 42.18 -19.44 67.27
N LEU A 925 41.81 -18.52 68.18
CA LEU A 925 42.32 -18.46 69.57
C LEU A 925 43.86 -18.55 69.68
N GLY A 926 44.59 -17.94 68.73
CA GLY A 926 46.05 -17.91 68.69
C GLY A 926 46.75 -19.17 68.14
N GLY A 927 45.99 -20.16 67.66
CA GLY A 927 46.44 -21.35 66.93
C GLY A 927 45.77 -21.46 65.56
N ASP A 928 45.76 -22.66 64.96
CA ASP A 928 45.07 -22.95 63.69
C ASP A 928 44.29 -24.26 63.71
N ILE A 929 43.22 -24.28 62.92
CA ILE A 929 42.40 -25.46 62.62
C ILE A 929 42.50 -25.77 61.13
N ASN A 930 42.60 -27.04 60.76
CA ASN A 930 42.61 -27.45 59.36
C ASN A 930 41.94 -28.82 59.13
N VAL A 931 41.40 -28.99 57.93
CA VAL A 931 40.70 -30.21 57.49
C VAL A 931 40.90 -30.40 55.98
N HIS A 932 40.90 -31.66 55.52
CA HIS A 932 41.14 -32.02 54.12
C HIS A 932 40.21 -33.14 53.65
N ASN A 933 39.96 -33.17 52.33
CA ASN A 933 39.29 -34.29 51.63
C ASN A 933 37.95 -34.72 52.23
N ILE A 934 37.07 -33.76 52.56
CA ILE A 934 35.68 -34.08 52.91
C ILE A 934 34.90 -34.30 51.62
N ALA A 935 34.13 -35.38 51.56
CA ALA A 935 33.17 -35.62 50.50
C ALA A 935 31.82 -36.02 51.11
N SER A 936 30.74 -35.49 50.57
CA SER A 936 29.37 -35.80 50.98
C SER A 936 28.45 -35.79 49.77
N ASP A 937 27.39 -36.60 49.83
CA ASP A 937 26.25 -36.54 48.91
C ASP A 937 25.12 -35.62 49.41
N SER A 938 25.25 -35.11 50.64
CA SER A 938 24.28 -34.22 51.27
C SER A 938 24.96 -33.06 51.99
N LEU A 939 24.40 -31.86 51.85
CA LEU A 939 24.78 -30.70 52.67
C LEU A 939 24.17 -30.75 54.08
N SER A 940 23.10 -31.54 54.26
CA SER A 940 22.42 -31.70 55.57
C SER A 940 22.98 -32.86 56.39
N ASN A 941 23.68 -33.80 55.76
CA ASN A 941 24.30 -34.95 56.40
C ASN A 941 25.74 -35.12 55.90
N ILE A 942 26.69 -34.49 56.59
CA ILE A 942 28.12 -34.59 56.29
C ILE A 942 28.75 -35.56 57.28
N PRO A 943 29.49 -36.59 56.82
CA PRO A 943 30.13 -37.55 57.71
C PRO A 943 31.13 -36.86 58.65
N THR A 944 31.32 -37.45 59.84
CA THR A 944 32.30 -36.95 60.81
C THR A 944 33.72 -37.09 60.26
N VAL A 945 34.44 -35.98 60.20
CA VAL A 945 35.81 -35.92 59.70
C VAL A 945 36.73 -35.26 60.74
N PRO A 946 37.95 -35.77 60.94
CA PRO A 946 38.86 -35.23 61.95
C PRO A 946 39.35 -33.82 61.55
N ILE A 947 38.95 -32.80 62.31
CA ILE A 947 39.56 -31.47 62.23
C ILE A 947 40.82 -31.46 63.09
N GLN A 948 41.96 -31.15 62.49
CA GLN A 948 43.21 -30.99 63.21
C GLN A 948 43.26 -29.62 63.88
N VAL A 949 43.46 -29.62 65.20
CA VAL A 949 43.60 -28.43 66.03
C VAL A 949 45.05 -28.31 66.45
N HIS A 950 45.68 -27.17 66.18
CA HIS A 950 47.07 -26.91 66.52
C HIS A 950 47.23 -25.59 67.25
N GLY A 951 47.89 -25.61 68.42
CA GLY A 951 48.40 -24.41 69.05
C GLY A 951 47.37 -23.46 69.67
N ILE A 952 46.16 -23.93 70.02
CA ILE A 952 45.13 -23.09 70.64
C ILE A 952 45.59 -22.61 72.01
N LYS A 953 45.56 -21.29 72.26
CA LYS A 953 46.02 -20.69 73.52
C LYS A 953 44.86 -20.60 74.50
N LEU A 954 44.96 -21.29 75.64
CA LEU A 954 43.92 -21.28 76.67
C LEU A 954 43.59 -19.89 77.24
N PRO A 955 44.54 -18.94 77.39
CA PRO A 955 44.20 -17.58 77.80
C PRO A 955 43.22 -16.90 76.83
N LYS A 956 43.34 -17.19 75.52
CA LYS A 956 42.45 -16.65 74.49
C LYS A 956 41.07 -17.31 74.53
N LEU A 957 40.99 -18.59 74.89
CA LEU A 957 39.71 -19.26 75.10
C LEU A 957 38.93 -18.64 76.28
N ILE A 958 39.59 -18.42 77.42
CA ILE A 958 38.99 -17.77 78.60
C ILE A 958 38.49 -16.36 78.27
N GLU A 959 39.26 -15.59 77.50
CA GLU A 959 38.85 -14.27 76.99
C GLU A 959 37.61 -14.37 76.10
N ALA A 960 37.55 -15.36 75.20
CA ALA A 960 36.45 -15.52 74.25
C ALA A 960 35.12 -15.91 74.90
N VAL A 961 35.15 -16.74 75.95
CA VAL A 961 33.93 -17.16 76.68
C VAL A 961 33.55 -16.21 77.82
N ALA A 962 34.25 -15.07 77.97
CA ALA A 962 34.04 -14.07 79.02
C ALA A 962 34.04 -14.67 80.45
N ALA A 963 34.90 -15.67 80.70
CA ALA A 963 35.06 -16.27 82.03
C ALA A 963 35.99 -15.40 82.90
N ASP A 964 35.53 -14.20 83.25
CA ASP A 964 36.34 -13.17 83.90
C ASP A 964 36.89 -13.55 85.28
N ASP A 965 36.29 -14.54 85.96
CA ASP A 965 36.72 -14.99 87.28
C ASP A 965 37.79 -16.11 87.23
N ILE A 966 38.16 -16.60 86.04
CA ILE A 966 39.10 -17.70 85.82
C ILE A 966 40.32 -17.20 85.04
N GLU A 967 41.50 -17.71 85.37
CA GLU A 967 42.73 -17.57 84.60
C GLU A 967 43.22 -18.98 84.24
N MET A 968 43.40 -19.22 82.94
CA MET A 968 43.93 -20.48 82.42
C MET A 968 45.03 -20.21 81.40
N SER A 969 46.20 -20.81 81.56
CA SER A 969 47.34 -20.69 80.63
C SER A 969 47.72 -22.02 80.01
N GLY A 970 48.49 -22.01 78.93
CA GLY A 970 48.90 -23.22 78.20
C GLY A 970 48.39 -23.25 76.76
N VAL A 971 48.87 -24.24 76.02
CA VAL A 971 48.59 -24.44 74.59
C VAL A 971 48.01 -25.83 74.40
N VAL A 972 46.92 -25.97 73.65
CA VAL A 972 46.29 -27.27 73.36
C VAL A 972 46.32 -27.62 71.87
N ASP A 973 46.54 -28.90 71.60
CA ASP A 973 46.58 -29.55 70.30
C ASP A 973 45.61 -30.74 70.30
N GLY A 974 45.11 -31.19 69.16
CA GLY A 974 44.26 -32.38 69.13
C GLY A 974 43.46 -32.57 67.85
N LEU A 975 42.44 -33.42 67.94
CA LEU A 975 41.53 -33.76 66.85
C LEU A 975 40.09 -33.55 67.32
N LEU A 976 39.30 -32.87 66.50
CA LEU A 976 37.86 -32.69 66.70
C LEU A 976 37.12 -33.29 65.51
N PRO A 977 36.64 -34.55 65.58
CA PRO A 977 35.82 -35.12 64.53
C PRO A 977 34.51 -34.35 64.41
N PHE A 978 34.34 -33.62 63.32
CA PHE A 978 33.21 -32.74 63.09
C PHE A 978 32.36 -33.27 61.93
N GLY A 979 31.04 -33.28 62.11
CA GLY A 979 30.08 -33.66 61.08
C GLY A 979 28.86 -32.76 61.10
N ILE A 980 27.96 -32.99 60.14
CA ILE A 980 26.62 -32.39 60.13
C ILE A 980 25.62 -33.53 60.08
N LYS A 981 24.62 -33.53 60.95
CA LYS A 981 23.54 -34.53 60.98
C LYS A 981 22.21 -33.80 61.12
N ASP A 982 21.27 -34.09 60.23
CA ASP A 982 19.98 -33.40 60.17
C ASP A 982 20.12 -31.86 60.11
N SER A 983 21.13 -31.36 59.39
CA SER A 983 21.51 -29.93 59.30
C SER A 983 22.06 -29.29 60.59
N ALA A 984 22.34 -30.08 61.62
CA ALA A 984 22.94 -29.63 62.86
C ALA A 984 24.41 -30.08 62.96
N PRO A 985 25.34 -29.21 63.41
CA PRO A 985 26.72 -29.61 63.62
C PRO A 985 26.84 -30.59 64.79
N ILE A 986 27.73 -31.57 64.66
CA ILE A 986 28.05 -32.55 65.71
C ILE A 986 29.56 -32.70 65.87
N ILE A 987 29.98 -33.00 67.10
CA ILE A 987 31.35 -33.48 67.39
C ILE A 987 31.21 -34.78 68.15
N GLU A 988 31.85 -35.83 67.66
CA GLU A 988 31.86 -37.16 68.29
C GLU A 988 33.31 -37.55 68.62
N ASP A 989 33.57 -37.94 69.87
CA ASP A 989 34.89 -38.41 70.31
C ASP A 989 36.04 -37.40 70.06
N GLY A 990 35.75 -36.09 70.24
CA GLY A 990 36.75 -35.04 70.17
C GLY A 990 37.77 -35.16 71.30
N GLN A 991 39.06 -34.97 71.01
CA GLN A 991 40.11 -35.00 72.02
C GLN A 991 41.14 -33.89 71.82
N LEU A 992 41.33 -33.07 72.84
CA LEU A 992 42.39 -32.06 72.94
C LEU A 992 43.35 -32.43 74.07
N HIS A 993 44.62 -32.06 73.93
CA HIS A 993 45.63 -32.24 74.96
C HIS A 993 46.54 -31.01 75.09
N ALA A 994 46.97 -30.68 76.30
CA ALA A 994 47.93 -29.60 76.50
C ALA A 994 49.35 -30.01 76.12
N ARG A 995 50.06 -29.10 75.47
CA ARG A 995 51.47 -29.20 75.13
C ARG A 995 52.33 -29.02 76.39
N TYR A 996 53.40 -29.82 76.52
CA TYR A 996 54.39 -29.65 77.59
C TYR A 996 55.02 -28.24 77.54
N PRO A 997 55.25 -27.53 78.67
CA PRO A 997 55.16 -27.99 80.06
C PRO A 997 53.76 -27.88 80.71
N GLY A 998 52.69 -27.67 79.93
CA GLY A 998 51.33 -27.46 80.43
C GLY A 998 51.03 -26.00 80.73
N GLY A 999 50.37 -25.72 81.86
CA GLY A 999 49.92 -24.38 82.21
C GLY A 999 49.41 -24.23 83.64
N ILE A 1000 48.74 -23.11 83.90
CA ILE A 1000 48.19 -22.75 85.22
C ILE A 1000 46.68 -22.65 85.09
N LEU A 1001 45.94 -23.18 86.06
CA LEU A 1001 44.52 -22.95 86.24
C LEU A 1001 44.32 -22.30 87.62
N LYS A 1002 43.78 -21.09 87.66
CA LYS A 1002 43.42 -20.44 88.92
C LYS A 1002 42.21 -19.52 88.81
N TYR A 1003 41.58 -19.21 89.94
CA TYR A 1003 40.59 -18.14 90.01
C TYR A 1003 41.28 -16.79 90.19
N LYS A 1004 40.68 -15.69 89.69
CA LYS A 1004 41.24 -14.34 89.89
C LYS A 1004 41.03 -13.90 91.35
N GLU A 1005 42.05 -13.32 91.95
CA GLU A 1005 41.97 -12.77 93.32
C GLU A 1005 40.89 -11.68 93.40
N GLY A 1006 40.01 -11.76 94.40
CA GLY A 1006 38.89 -10.83 94.58
C GLY A 1006 37.69 -11.05 93.66
N SER A 1007 37.71 -12.10 92.82
CA SER A 1007 36.54 -12.52 92.00
C SER A 1007 35.34 -12.94 92.85
N THR A 1008 34.15 -13.04 92.24
CA THR A 1008 32.97 -13.55 92.95
C THR A 1008 33.18 -14.98 93.45
N ILE A 1009 33.92 -15.79 92.69
CA ILE A 1009 34.31 -17.14 93.07
C ILE A 1009 35.22 -17.12 94.31
N ASP A 1010 36.24 -16.27 94.34
CA ASP A 1010 37.17 -16.13 95.48
C ASP A 1010 36.42 -15.64 96.74
N GLN A 1011 35.51 -14.66 96.61
CA GLN A 1011 34.68 -14.14 97.71
C GLN A 1011 33.70 -15.20 98.26
N ASN A 1012 33.01 -15.93 97.38
CA ASN A 1012 32.08 -16.99 97.77
C ASN A 1012 32.82 -18.16 98.43
N VAL A 1013 34.03 -18.46 97.98
CA VAL A 1013 34.91 -19.46 98.58
C VAL A 1013 35.40 -19.03 99.96
N GLU A 1014 35.82 -17.78 100.12
CA GLU A 1014 36.28 -17.23 101.40
C GLU A 1014 35.16 -17.14 102.43
N ALA A 1015 33.92 -16.91 101.99
CA ALA A 1015 32.73 -16.89 102.83
C ALA A 1015 32.23 -18.29 103.29
N ALA A 1016 32.65 -19.38 102.64
CA ALA A 1016 32.00 -20.70 102.79
C ALA A 1016 32.40 -21.55 104.02
N GLY A 1017 33.38 -21.14 104.85
CA GLY A 1017 33.74 -21.85 106.09
C GLY A 1017 34.30 -23.28 105.90
N GLU A 1018 34.78 -23.91 107.00
CA GLU A 1018 35.56 -25.16 107.00
C GLU A 1018 34.81 -26.40 106.45
N ASN A 1019 34.92 -26.66 105.15
CA ASN A 1019 34.56 -27.94 104.52
C ASN A 1019 35.36 -28.19 103.23
N SER A 1020 35.29 -29.42 102.71
CA SER A 1020 36.03 -29.96 101.55
C SER A 1020 36.13 -29.06 100.30
N LEU A 1021 35.18 -28.14 100.10
CA LEU A 1021 35.20 -27.10 99.07
C LEU A 1021 36.38 -26.12 99.21
N LEU A 1022 36.82 -25.82 100.44
CA LEU A 1022 38.01 -24.99 100.70
C LEU A 1022 39.31 -25.66 100.27
N VAL A 1023 39.38 -27.00 100.26
CA VAL A 1023 40.59 -27.72 99.84
C VAL A 1023 40.72 -27.66 98.32
N VAL A 1024 39.63 -27.94 97.59
CA VAL A 1024 39.60 -27.81 96.12
C VAL A 1024 39.83 -26.37 95.70
N SER A 1025 39.26 -25.39 96.39
CA SER A 1025 39.45 -23.97 96.07
C SER A 1025 40.87 -23.48 96.38
N LYS A 1026 41.48 -23.88 97.51
CA LYS A 1026 42.90 -23.59 97.81
C LYS A 1026 43.81 -24.23 96.76
N ILE A 1027 43.55 -25.46 96.35
CA ILE A 1027 44.28 -26.14 95.26
C ILE A 1027 44.18 -25.33 93.97
N LEU A 1028 43.02 -24.79 93.65
CA LEU A 1028 42.78 -23.96 92.46
C LEU A 1028 43.22 -22.49 92.61
N LYS A 1029 43.83 -22.04 93.73
CA LYS A 1029 44.43 -20.68 93.79
C LYS A 1029 45.72 -20.55 92.95
N ASN A 1030 46.44 -21.65 92.73
CA ASN A 1030 47.71 -21.69 91.98
C ASN A 1030 48.01 -23.09 91.42
N TYR A 1031 47.08 -23.67 90.65
CA TYR A 1031 47.22 -25.05 90.17
C TYR A 1031 48.05 -25.12 88.88
N ASN A 1032 49.28 -25.63 88.98
CA ASN A 1032 50.19 -25.84 87.86
C ASN A 1032 50.04 -27.25 87.31
N TYR A 1033 49.47 -27.40 86.11
CA TYR A 1033 49.33 -28.68 85.43
C TYR A 1033 50.36 -28.86 84.34
N HIS A 1034 50.85 -30.09 84.18
CA HIS A 1034 51.78 -30.45 83.09
C HIS A 1034 51.12 -31.35 82.05
N SER A 1035 49.91 -31.84 82.31
CA SER A 1035 49.09 -32.61 81.38
C SER A 1035 47.63 -32.25 81.57
N LEU A 1036 46.95 -32.02 80.46
CA LEU A 1036 45.51 -31.82 80.36
C LEU A 1036 45.06 -32.65 79.16
N ILE A 1037 44.04 -33.48 79.33
CA ILE A 1037 43.33 -34.17 78.26
C ILE A 1037 41.86 -33.76 78.37
N VAL A 1038 41.27 -33.28 77.28
CA VAL A 1038 39.87 -32.88 77.20
C VAL A 1038 39.17 -33.74 76.17
N ASN A 1039 38.18 -34.51 76.59
CA ASN A 1039 37.28 -35.22 75.68
C ASN A 1039 36.02 -34.38 75.47
N LEU A 1040 35.61 -34.18 74.22
CA LEU A 1040 34.56 -33.26 73.79
C LEU A 1040 33.55 -33.97 72.91
N ASP A 1041 32.29 -33.91 73.31
CA ASP A 1041 31.14 -34.34 72.50
C ASP A 1041 30.18 -33.16 72.33
N TYR A 1042 29.68 -32.94 71.12
CA TYR A 1042 28.70 -31.90 70.82
C TYR A 1042 27.51 -32.51 70.07
N SER A 1043 26.33 -32.45 70.67
CA SER A 1043 25.12 -33.06 70.13
C SER A 1043 24.37 -32.13 69.19
N LYS A 1044 23.51 -32.69 68.33
CA LYS A 1044 22.68 -31.95 67.38
C LYS A 1044 21.69 -31.00 68.06
N GLU A 1045 21.35 -31.25 69.32
CA GLU A 1045 20.51 -30.39 70.17
C GLU A 1045 21.25 -29.15 70.68
N GLY A 1046 22.55 -29.02 70.38
CA GLY A 1046 23.37 -27.89 70.79
C GLY A 1046 24.05 -28.05 72.15
N GLN A 1047 24.06 -29.26 72.70
CA GLN A 1047 24.65 -29.56 74.00
C GLN A 1047 26.13 -29.97 73.84
N LEU A 1048 27.04 -29.22 74.45
CA LEU A 1048 28.45 -29.59 74.61
C LEU A 1048 28.62 -30.37 75.91
N SER A 1049 29.37 -31.47 75.86
CA SER A 1049 29.91 -32.18 77.03
C SER A 1049 31.44 -32.19 76.93
N ALA A 1050 32.11 -31.56 77.89
CA ALA A 1050 33.56 -31.43 77.96
C ALA A 1050 34.10 -32.08 79.23
N ARG A 1051 34.78 -33.23 79.10
CA ARG A 1051 35.40 -33.97 80.22
C ARG A 1051 36.90 -33.73 80.21
N SER A 1052 37.37 -32.93 81.16
CA SER A 1052 38.78 -32.53 81.30
C SER A 1052 39.47 -33.31 82.42
N HIS A 1053 40.63 -33.88 82.12
CA HIS A 1053 41.50 -34.61 83.04
C HIS A 1053 42.83 -33.86 83.18
N PHE A 1054 43.06 -33.25 84.33
CA PHE A 1054 44.28 -32.53 84.66
C PHE A 1054 45.20 -33.39 85.53
N LYS A 1055 46.51 -33.31 85.26
CA LYS A 1055 47.58 -33.79 86.15
C LYS A 1055 48.52 -32.64 86.45
N GLY A 1056 48.64 -32.31 87.72
CA GLY A 1056 49.33 -31.11 88.17
C GLY A 1056 49.61 -31.10 89.66
N ARG A 1057 50.01 -29.95 90.16
CA ARG A 1057 50.25 -29.69 91.59
C ARG A 1057 50.03 -28.21 91.89
N ASN A 1058 49.62 -27.89 93.10
CA ASN A 1058 49.71 -26.52 93.61
C ASN A 1058 50.92 -26.46 94.57
N PRO A 1059 51.96 -25.65 94.29
CA PRO A 1059 53.14 -25.53 95.16
C PRO A 1059 52.81 -25.08 96.59
N ASP A 1060 51.75 -24.30 96.78
CA ASP A 1060 51.38 -23.63 98.03
C ASP A 1060 50.47 -24.50 98.93
N VAL A 1061 50.06 -25.67 98.45
CA VAL A 1061 49.07 -26.56 99.12
C VAL A 1061 49.60 -27.99 99.19
N LEU A 1062 49.39 -28.68 100.33
CA LEU A 1062 49.77 -30.09 100.55
C LEU A 1062 51.24 -30.42 100.21
N SER A 1063 52.16 -29.47 100.44
CA SER A 1063 53.60 -29.61 100.14
C SER A 1063 53.91 -29.92 98.66
N GLY A 1064 53.09 -29.44 97.72
CA GLY A 1064 53.32 -29.63 96.29
C GLY A 1064 53.09 -31.05 95.78
N ARG A 1065 52.31 -31.88 96.51
CA ARG A 1065 51.94 -33.23 96.07
C ARG A 1065 51.17 -33.20 94.73
N PRO A 1066 51.37 -34.20 93.84
CA PRO A 1066 50.57 -34.33 92.63
C PRO A 1066 49.09 -34.48 92.96
N ILE A 1067 48.25 -33.71 92.27
CA ILE A 1067 46.80 -33.71 92.39
C ILE A 1067 46.23 -33.87 90.98
N ASN A 1068 45.35 -34.87 90.80
CA ASN A 1068 44.61 -35.07 89.57
C ASN A 1068 43.22 -34.46 89.72
N LEU A 1069 42.82 -33.61 88.77
CA LEU A 1069 41.50 -32.99 88.77
C LEU A 1069 40.72 -33.48 87.55
N ASN A 1070 39.50 -33.97 87.78
CA ASN A 1070 38.57 -34.33 86.73
C ASN A 1070 37.42 -33.34 86.75
N LEU A 1071 37.25 -32.57 85.68
CA LEU A 1071 36.17 -31.59 85.52
C LEU A 1071 35.27 -32.03 84.38
N SER A 1072 33.97 -31.99 84.58
CA SER A 1072 32.98 -32.21 83.52
C SER A 1072 32.13 -30.96 83.40
N ILE A 1073 32.07 -30.40 82.20
CA ILE A 1073 31.27 -29.21 81.88
C ILE A 1073 30.24 -29.61 80.85
N GLU A 1074 28.99 -29.27 81.11
CA GLU A 1074 27.89 -29.41 80.15
C GLU A 1074 27.35 -28.01 79.85
N GLU A 1075 27.33 -27.61 78.58
CA GLU A 1075 26.90 -26.28 78.18
C GLU A 1075 25.99 -26.29 76.94
N ASN A 1076 24.98 -25.42 76.93
CA ASN A 1076 24.16 -25.18 75.74
C ASN A 1076 24.82 -24.08 74.90
N ILE A 1077 25.58 -24.49 73.88
CA ILE A 1077 26.39 -23.56 73.08
C ILE A 1077 25.54 -22.51 72.36
N PRO A 1078 24.39 -22.86 71.72
CA PRO A 1078 23.52 -21.84 71.14
C PRO A 1078 23.04 -20.78 72.15
N ALA A 1079 22.65 -21.18 73.36
CA ALA A 1079 22.22 -20.26 74.42
C ALA A 1079 23.39 -19.40 74.94
N LEU A 1080 24.57 -19.99 75.10
CA LEU A 1080 25.79 -19.28 75.48
C LEU A 1080 26.16 -18.23 74.42
N LEU A 1081 26.23 -18.60 73.14
CA LEU A 1081 26.56 -17.68 72.04
C LEU A 1081 25.55 -16.54 71.95
N LYS A 1082 24.25 -16.81 72.12
CA LYS A 1082 23.21 -15.77 72.17
C LYS A 1082 23.46 -14.78 73.31
N THR A 1083 23.82 -15.28 74.49
CA THR A 1083 24.12 -14.46 75.68
C THR A 1083 25.39 -13.63 75.46
N LEU A 1084 26.46 -14.25 74.94
CA LEU A 1084 27.72 -13.58 74.63
C LEU A 1084 27.55 -12.50 73.54
N ASN A 1085 26.80 -12.79 72.48
CA ASN A 1085 26.51 -11.81 71.42
C ASN A 1085 25.71 -10.62 71.96
N MET A 1086 24.76 -10.84 72.89
CA MET A 1086 24.00 -9.76 73.53
C MET A 1086 24.91 -8.86 74.40
N ILE A 1087 25.79 -9.46 75.20
CA ILE A 1087 26.72 -8.75 76.10
C ILE A 1087 27.80 -7.99 75.31
N ASN A 1088 28.39 -8.65 74.31
CA ASN A 1088 29.56 -8.14 73.58
C ASN A 1088 29.22 -7.34 72.32
N SER A 1089 27.95 -7.21 71.94
CA SER A 1089 27.49 -6.52 70.72
C SER A 1089 28.23 -5.20 70.44
N LYS A 1090 28.26 -4.27 71.40
CA LYS A 1090 28.96 -2.97 71.26
C LYS A 1090 30.48 -3.06 71.17
N LYS A 1091 31.10 -4.03 71.86
CA LYS A 1091 32.56 -4.21 71.86
C LYS A 1091 33.03 -4.85 70.55
N LEU A 1092 32.28 -5.86 70.08
CA LEU A 1092 32.47 -6.52 68.78
C LEU A 1092 32.28 -5.55 67.62
N GLU A 1093 31.17 -4.80 67.62
CA GLU A 1093 30.89 -3.77 66.62
C GLU A 1093 32.02 -2.74 66.56
N ASN A 1094 32.47 -2.21 67.70
CA ASN A 1094 33.58 -1.25 67.75
C ASN A 1094 34.95 -1.85 67.35
N MET A 1095 35.22 -3.12 67.66
CA MET A 1095 36.45 -3.79 67.21
C MET A 1095 36.45 -3.99 65.70
N PHE A 1096 35.32 -4.43 65.15
CA PHE A 1096 35.14 -4.62 63.71
C PHE A 1096 35.24 -3.28 62.98
N LEU A 1097 34.56 -2.23 63.46
CA LEU A 1097 34.60 -0.86 62.91
C LEU A 1097 36.00 -0.22 62.96
N LYS A 1098 36.77 -0.44 64.05
CA LYS A 1098 38.16 0.03 64.17
C LYS A 1098 39.12 -0.68 63.23
N GLN A 1099 38.96 -1.98 63.01
CA GLN A 1099 39.85 -2.75 62.13
C GLN A 1099 39.59 -2.48 60.64
N ILE A 1100 38.36 -2.16 60.26
CA ILE A 1100 38.01 -1.80 58.86
C ILE A 1100 38.16 -0.29 58.56
N GLY A 1101 38.71 0.49 59.51
CA GLY A 1101 38.99 1.91 59.32
C GLY A 1101 37.76 2.82 59.16
N VAL A 1102 36.60 2.39 59.66
CA VAL A 1102 35.32 3.12 59.54
C VAL A 1102 35.08 4.10 60.69
N ASP A 1103 35.76 3.92 61.84
CA ASP A 1103 35.79 4.92 62.92
C ASP A 1103 37.08 5.75 62.87
N LYS A 1104 36.93 7.05 62.64
CA LYS A 1104 37.82 8.08 63.20
C LYS A 1104 37.12 8.73 64.37
#